data_AF-A0A819MBF7-F1
#
_entry.id   AF-A0A819MBF7-F1
#
_cell.length_a   1.000
_cell.length_b   1.000
_cell.length_c   1.000
_cell.angle_alpha   90.00
_cell.angle_beta   90.00
_cell.angle_gamma   90.00
#
_symmetry.space_group_name_H-M   'P 1'
#
loop_
_entity.id
_entity.type
_entity.pdbx_description
1 polymer ?
#
loop_
_entity_poly.entity_id
_entity_poly.type
_entity_poly.pdbx_seq_one_letter_code
_entity_poly.pdbx_strand_id
1 'polypeptide(L)'
;MTTMSHTSEEFREQGNQAFKQGHFQEAIDRYTDAINILHDQQLNETIKNDLTKCYSNRSQCYINLGQYDDAIEDATRALEYTPSDQKSLYRRANAFERLGKLNEAISDAQRLMSVSSKGGSTDEQTYNLLRKLRESAQSKISQQTQLNNQIQQMFETIISKSNQQETALNNLLVISRDTPGAEAILHYDVDLKHITEFIQRDDRISVLGTLRILAPIVKNSYKRAETVYNKLGLKPIARCFAMNDAEIPTNASILISNMLLSICDLENRRKVRKPVNVAFNFDPYVTEYINETFRMLLNLIDDKTCSGIGRDCCLDLIVKFVDRASGCNWTSKFILSGVPKVLRVAATVPDLPDVEKKQYPITEQTKMHISCVLSTVYHDLCSDKERESFNNECMEFIKALCERDDVQSRVRTIATLAVLLQGPFDTGNAILGSQNLVDLMIQMAGSGDHLQERIAVEAIVLSASKKDKAAGILSLGSEILKDLYQSANEQIKVIALVGLSKIASSKGTDSSANLVTEGSCQTLARACCKFLTTSGKFEIRRWSADGLAYLTLDADVKEELVDNLPALKSLFNLCQCDDAHVLYSITTIFVNLTNTYDTRKADKEMAELATYAKQHVPKEHSKDDAEFVEERRRKVVEAGIIPVLVQLCKHKSDNCREQVARVFLGLCENEKYRGPIVAAGGAKSLLPLALDGTPGGKTKAAQALAKIAITSNPEIAYPGQRVR
;
A
#
# COMPACT_ATOMS: atom_id res chain seq x y z
N MET A 1 -7.10 33.31 -55.56
CA MET A 1 -6.38 32.86 -54.35
C MET A 1 -4.89 32.88 -54.67
N THR A 2 -4.23 33.99 -54.39
CA THR A 2 -2.77 34.13 -54.51
C THR A 2 -2.18 33.69 -53.17
N THR A 3 -1.60 32.49 -53.13
CA THR A 3 -0.76 32.06 -52.00
C THR A 3 0.43 33.00 -51.92
N MET A 4 0.49 33.85 -50.88
CA MET A 4 1.69 34.63 -50.60
C MET A 4 2.83 33.63 -50.35
N SER A 5 3.78 33.58 -51.28
CA SER A 5 5.02 32.82 -51.13
C SER A 5 5.89 33.56 -50.12
N HIS A 6 5.71 33.27 -48.84
CA HIS A 6 6.55 33.81 -47.78
C HIS A 6 7.99 33.30 -47.93
N THR A 7 8.97 34.21 -47.87
CA THR A 7 10.39 33.85 -47.97
C THR A 7 10.92 33.34 -46.62
N SER A 8 12.01 32.57 -46.62
CA SER A 8 12.64 32.09 -45.38
C SER A 8 13.06 33.23 -44.43
N GLU A 9 13.41 34.40 -44.98
CA GLU A 9 13.75 35.59 -44.20
C GLU A 9 12.53 36.20 -43.49
N GLU A 10 11.37 36.22 -44.14
CA GLU A 10 10.12 36.70 -43.54
C GLU A 10 9.70 35.81 -42.36
N PHE A 11 9.76 34.48 -42.51
CA PHE A 11 9.46 33.56 -41.43
C PHE A 11 10.45 33.66 -40.27
N ARG A 12 11.74 33.86 -40.56
CA ARG A 12 12.75 34.10 -39.52
C ARG A 12 12.46 35.38 -38.75
N GLU A 13 12.04 36.46 -39.42
CA GLU A 13 11.74 37.73 -38.75
C GLU A 13 10.43 37.66 -37.94
N GLN A 14 9.41 36.95 -38.44
CA GLN A 14 8.21 36.62 -37.66
C GLN A 14 8.57 35.84 -36.38
N GLY A 15 9.46 34.85 -36.49
CA GLY A 15 9.98 34.12 -35.33
C GLY A 15 10.72 35.04 -34.34
N ASN A 16 11.54 35.97 -34.83
CA ASN A 16 12.24 36.95 -33.99
C ASN A 16 11.26 37.88 -33.26
N GLN A 17 10.17 38.29 -33.91
CA GLN A 17 9.13 39.12 -33.30
C GLN A 17 8.34 38.37 -32.23
N ALA A 18 7.90 37.14 -32.53
CA ALA A 18 7.23 36.27 -31.57
C ALA A 18 8.11 35.98 -30.35
N PHE A 19 9.41 35.76 -30.56
CA PHE A 19 10.38 35.59 -29.48
C PHE A 19 10.47 36.82 -28.56
N LYS A 20 10.50 38.03 -29.14
CA LYS A 20 10.51 39.29 -28.36
C LYS A 20 9.22 39.52 -27.56
N GLN A 21 8.10 38.98 -28.04
CA GLN A 21 6.80 39.04 -27.37
C GLN A 21 6.63 37.96 -26.29
N GLY A 22 7.57 37.02 -26.16
CA GLY A 22 7.51 35.91 -25.20
C GLY A 22 6.67 34.71 -25.68
N HIS A 23 6.18 34.73 -26.92
CA HIS A 23 5.44 33.61 -27.53
C HIS A 23 6.41 32.59 -28.11
N PHE A 24 7.05 31.81 -27.24
CA PHE A 24 8.14 30.90 -27.65
C PHE A 24 7.67 29.75 -28.54
N GLN A 25 6.47 29.21 -28.33
CA GLN A 25 5.93 28.12 -29.17
C GLN A 25 5.66 28.61 -30.60
N GLU A 26 5.05 29.79 -30.75
CA GLU A 26 4.82 30.39 -32.07
C GLU A 26 6.14 30.72 -32.76
N ALA A 27 7.15 31.20 -32.02
CA ALA A 27 8.48 31.43 -32.58
C ALA A 27 9.12 30.12 -33.11
N ILE A 28 8.95 29.00 -32.40
CA ILE A 28 9.44 27.68 -32.83
C ILE A 28 8.81 27.27 -34.16
N ASP A 29 7.49 27.43 -34.29
CA ASP A 29 6.76 27.08 -35.51
C ASP A 29 7.28 27.91 -36.70
N ARG A 30 7.43 29.23 -36.53
CA ARG A 30 7.94 30.13 -37.59
C ARG A 30 9.40 29.85 -37.96
N TYR A 31 10.26 29.54 -37.00
CA TYR A 31 11.63 29.13 -37.31
C TYR A 31 11.68 27.78 -38.04
N THR A 32 10.75 26.87 -37.73
CA THR A 32 10.63 25.57 -38.40
C THR A 32 10.21 25.76 -39.86
N ASP A 33 9.24 26.63 -40.13
CA ASP A 33 8.85 27.00 -41.50
C ASP A 33 10.02 27.59 -42.28
N ALA A 34 10.81 28.48 -41.66
CA ALA A 34 12.01 29.05 -42.26
C ALA A 34 13.07 27.97 -42.58
N ILE A 35 13.29 27.01 -41.68
CA ILE A 35 14.24 25.89 -41.87
C ILE A 35 13.80 24.99 -43.02
N ASN A 36 12.51 24.67 -43.13
CA ASN A 36 11.98 23.82 -44.19
C ASN A 36 12.25 24.43 -45.58
N ILE A 37 11.97 25.74 -45.74
CA ILE A 37 12.25 26.46 -46.99
C ILE A 37 13.74 26.50 -47.32
N LEU A 38 14.61 26.64 -46.31
CA LEU A 38 16.06 26.66 -46.49
C LEU A 38 16.63 25.27 -46.85
N HIS A 39 16.02 24.18 -46.38
CA HIS A 39 16.41 22.81 -46.75
C HIS A 39 16.02 22.45 -48.19
N ASP A 40 14.95 23.05 -48.73
CA ASP A 40 14.53 22.86 -50.12
C ASP A 40 15.45 23.59 -51.14
N GLN A 41 16.35 24.45 -50.66
CA GLN A 41 17.30 25.19 -51.49
C GLN A 41 18.66 24.50 -51.60
N GLN A 42 19.39 24.75 -52.69
CA GLN A 42 20.71 24.17 -52.90
C GLN A 42 21.73 24.72 -51.91
N LEU A 43 22.30 23.83 -51.07
CA LEU A 43 23.21 24.21 -50.00
C LEU A 43 24.42 25.03 -50.51
N ASN A 44 24.51 26.27 -50.02
CA ASN A 44 25.64 27.18 -50.23
C ASN A 44 25.98 27.87 -48.90
N GLU A 45 27.08 28.64 -48.84
CA GLU A 45 27.52 29.30 -47.60
C GLU A 45 26.50 30.29 -47.03
N THR A 46 25.64 30.88 -47.87
CA THR A 46 24.59 31.80 -47.41
C THR A 46 23.47 31.03 -46.71
N ILE A 47 23.01 29.94 -47.33
CA ILE A 47 21.98 29.05 -46.78
C ILE A 47 22.47 28.38 -45.50
N LYS A 48 23.74 27.93 -45.44
CA LYS A 48 24.34 27.41 -44.20
C LYS A 48 24.27 28.44 -43.08
N ASN A 49 24.66 29.69 -43.35
CA ASN A 49 24.62 30.76 -42.34
C ASN A 49 23.19 31.07 -41.88
N ASP A 50 22.20 31.04 -42.78
CA ASP A 50 20.81 31.29 -42.39
C ASP A 50 20.18 30.11 -41.66
N LEU A 51 20.55 28.87 -42.00
CA LEU A 51 20.20 27.67 -41.23
C LEU A 51 20.80 27.73 -39.83
N THR A 52 22.09 28.06 -39.70
CA THR A 52 22.74 28.27 -38.39
C THR A 52 21.96 29.26 -37.55
N LYS A 53 21.55 30.42 -38.10
CA LYS A 53 20.78 31.42 -37.35
C LYS A 53 19.40 30.89 -36.92
N CYS A 54 18.68 30.18 -37.79
CA CYS A 54 17.36 29.66 -37.49
C CYS A 54 17.42 28.57 -36.41
N TYR A 55 18.30 27.58 -36.55
CA TYR A 55 18.52 26.54 -35.53
C TYR A 55 19.01 27.14 -34.21
N SER A 56 19.94 28.10 -34.27
CA SER A 56 20.41 28.79 -33.07
C SER A 56 19.26 29.52 -32.37
N ASN A 57 18.41 30.26 -33.08
CA ASN A 57 17.31 31.00 -32.47
C ASN A 57 16.18 30.08 -31.95
N ARG A 58 15.91 28.97 -32.64
CA ARG A 58 14.95 27.96 -32.18
C ARG A 58 15.43 27.24 -30.91
N SER A 59 16.73 26.91 -30.80
CA SER A 59 17.29 26.36 -29.55
C SER A 59 17.12 27.31 -28.35
N GLN A 60 17.17 28.63 -28.55
CA GLN A 60 16.89 29.60 -27.49
C GLN A 60 15.43 29.55 -27.02
N CYS A 61 14.48 29.32 -27.94
CA CYS A 61 13.07 29.16 -27.59
C CYS A 61 12.88 27.91 -26.73
N TYR A 62 13.51 26.79 -27.10
CA TYR A 62 13.48 25.55 -26.32
C TYR A 62 14.10 25.70 -24.92
N ILE A 63 15.21 26.44 -24.78
CA ILE A 63 15.78 26.78 -23.46
C ILE A 63 14.77 27.53 -22.59
N ASN A 64 14.05 28.52 -23.16
CA ASN A 64 13.06 29.31 -22.42
C ASN A 64 11.82 28.49 -22.03
N LEU A 65 11.49 27.43 -22.77
CA LEU A 65 10.42 26.49 -22.45
C LEU A 65 10.86 25.34 -21.52
N GLY A 66 12.14 25.26 -21.15
CA GLY A 66 12.69 24.18 -20.33
C GLY A 66 12.92 22.85 -21.08
N GLN A 67 12.83 22.86 -22.41
CA GLN A 67 13.06 21.71 -23.29
C GLN A 67 14.55 21.65 -23.68
N TYR A 68 15.40 21.25 -22.74
CA TYR A 68 16.85 21.36 -22.90
C TYR A 68 17.45 20.34 -23.88
N ASP A 69 16.88 19.13 -24.00
CA ASP A 69 17.38 18.12 -24.95
C ASP A 69 17.14 18.57 -26.40
N ASP A 70 15.96 19.10 -26.71
CA ASP A 70 15.64 19.67 -28.04
C ASP A 70 16.53 20.88 -28.36
N ALA A 71 16.83 21.70 -27.35
CA ALA A 71 17.77 22.81 -27.49
C ALA A 71 19.20 22.35 -27.84
N ILE A 72 19.66 21.23 -27.25
CA ILE A 72 20.98 20.66 -27.57
C ILE A 72 21.02 20.15 -29.00
N GLU A 73 19.96 19.48 -29.46
CA GLU A 73 19.87 18.95 -30.82
C GLU A 73 19.96 20.10 -31.84
N ASP A 74 19.15 21.15 -31.67
CA ASP A 74 19.15 22.30 -32.56
C ASP A 74 20.46 23.09 -32.53
N ALA A 75 21.03 23.31 -31.34
CA ALA A 75 22.32 23.98 -31.24
C ALA A 75 23.46 23.13 -31.85
N THR A 76 23.36 21.79 -31.79
CA THR A 76 24.30 20.88 -32.45
C THR A 76 24.18 20.96 -33.97
N ARG A 77 22.96 20.95 -34.52
CA ARG A 77 22.71 21.16 -35.94
C ARG A 77 23.26 22.50 -36.44
N ALA A 78 23.07 23.58 -35.67
CA ALA A 78 23.66 24.87 -36.01
C ALA A 78 25.21 24.81 -36.08
N LEU A 79 25.85 24.05 -35.20
CA LEU A 79 27.30 23.86 -35.17
C LEU A 79 27.82 22.90 -36.25
N GLU A 80 26.97 22.03 -36.81
CA GLU A 80 27.32 21.23 -38.00
C GLU A 80 27.46 22.13 -39.24
N TYR A 81 26.59 23.14 -39.39
CA TYR A 81 26.66 24.11 -40.48
C TYR A 81 27.76 25.16 -40.27
N THR A 82 27.87 25.71 -39.06
CA THR A 82 28.89 26.71 -38.71
C THR A 82 29.58 26.35 -37.40
N PRO A 83 30.71 25.60 -37.43
CA PRO A 83 31.38 25.09 -36.24
C PRO A 83 31.96 26.15 -35.30
N SER A 84 32.06 27.40 -35.75
CA SER A 84 32.56 28.55 -34.99
C SER A 84 31.45 29.53 -34.57
N ASP A 85 30.17 29.17 -34.70
CA ASP A 85 29.09 30.06 -34.27
C ASP A 85 29.04 30.19 -32.74
N GLN A 86 29.36 31.39 -32.26
CA GLN A 86 29.46 31.70 -30.83
C GLN A 86 28.11 31.56 -30.12
N LYS A 87 27.01 31.94 -30.77
CA LYS A 87 25.67 31.90 -30.17
C LYS A 87 25.21 30.46 -29.93
N SER A 88 25.43 29.58 -30.89
CA SER A 88 25.08 28.16 -30.77
C SER A 88 25.94 27.44 -29.74
N LEU A 89 27.26 27.73 -29.67
CA LEU A 89 28.13 27.21 -28.60
C LEU A 89 27.64 27.66 -27.22
N TYR A 90 27.30 28.94 -27.06
CA TYR A 90 26.78 29.46 -25.79
C TYR A 90 25.45 28.82 -25.39
N ARG A 91 24.51 28.72 -26.34
CA ARG A 91 23.18 28.12 -26.12
C ARG A 91 23.28 26.65 -25.76
N ARG A 92 24.16 25.89 -26.42
CA ARG A 92 24.39 24.47 -26.10
C ARG A 92 25.07 24.29 -24.74
N ALA A 93 26.05 25.11 -24.40
CA ALA A 93 26.70 25.10 -23.08
C ALA A 93 25.68 25.38 -21.96
N ASN A 94 24.78 26.35 -22.15
CA ASN A 94 23.70 26.66 -21.21
C ASN A 94 22.70 25.49 -21.08
N ALA A 95 22.28 24.89 -22.19
CA ALA A 95 21.39 23.72 -22.15
C ALA A 95 22.05 22.53 -21.42
N PHE A 96 23.34 22.27 -21.65
CA PHE A 96 24.11 21.26 -20.93
C PHE A 96 24.23 21.57 -19.42
N GLU A 97 24.45 22.83 -19.04
CA GLU A 97 24.45 23.26 -17.64
C GLU A 97 23.11 22.97 -16.96
N ARG A 98 22.00 23.31 -17.62
CA ARG A 98 20.64 23.08 -17.11
C ARG A 98 20.29 21.60 -16.97
N LEU A 99 20.87 20.74 -17.80
CA LEU A 99 20.77 19.29 -17.70
C LEU A 99 21.80 18.66 -16.74
N GLY A 100 22.68 19.46 -16.14
CA GLY A 100 23.71 18.99 -15.21
C GLY A 100 24.91 18.30 -15.87
N LYS A 101 25.00 18.30 -17.21
CA LYS A 101 26.11 17.77 -18.01
C LYS A 101 27.28 18.77 -18.06
N LEU A 102 27.93 18.94 -16.90
CA LEU A 102 28.90 20.03 -16.69
C LEU A 102 30.18 19.88 -17.52
N ASN A 103 30.62 18.64 -17.84
CA ASN A 103 31.84 18.44 -18.62
C ASN A 103 31.66 18.90 -20.07
N GLU A 104 30.52 18.57 -20.66
CA GLU A 104 30.10 18.98 -21.99
C GLU A 104 29.90 20.50 -22.05
N ALA A 105 29.26 21.08 -21.03
CA ALA A 105 29.12 22.54 -20.90
C ALA A 105 30.48 23.25 -20.82
N ILE A 106 31.44 22.71 -20.04
CA ILE A 106 32.80 23.24 -19.93
C ILE A 106 33.53 23.13 -21.28
N SER A 107 33.38 22.02 -22.00
CA SER A 107 34.00 21.82 -23.32
C SER A 107 33.50 22.88 -24.32
N ASP A 108 32.20 23.11 -24.39
CA ASP A 108 31.61 24.12 -25.27
C ASP A 108 31.99 25.56 -24.85
N ALA A 109 32.05 25.85 -23.55
CA ALA A 109 32.50 27.15 -23.05
C ALA A 109 34.00 27.40 -23.33
N GLN A 110 34.84 26.37 -23.28
CA GLN A 110 36.26 26.46 -23.67
C GLN A 110 36.41 26.70 -25.17
N ARG A 111 35.61 26.00 -25.99
CA ARG A 111 35.57 26.21 -27.43
C ARG A 111 35.10 27.63 -27.76
N LEU A 112 34.06 28.12 -27.09
CA LEU A 112 33.58 29.49 -27.22
C LEU A 112 34.70 30.50 -26.92
N MET A 113 35.44 30.30 -25.83
CA MET A 113 36.59 31.15 -25.47
C MET A 113 37.70 31.14 -26.52
N SER A 114 37.96 29.98 -27.13
CA SER A 114 38.98 29.85 -28.20
C SER A 114 38.59 30.55 -29.51
N VAL A 115 37.29 30.66 -29.79
CA VAL A 115 36.75 31.33 -30.97
C VAL A 115 36.67 32.84 -30.74
N SER A 116 36.29 33.30 -29.53
CA SER A 116 36.21 34.72 -29.19
C SER A 116 37.59 35.39 -29.10
N SER A 117 38.62 34.68 -28.63
CA SER A 117 39.98 35.22 -28.49
C SER A 117 40.65 35.58 -29.82
N LYS A 118 40.22 34.95 -30.93
CA LYS A 118 40.68 35.28 -32.30
C LYS A 118 40.06 36.56 -32.87
N GLY A 119 38.99 37.09 -32.25
CA GLY A 119 38.22 38.25 -32.73
C GLY A 119 38.53 39.59 -32.05
N GLY A 120 39.48 39.66 -31.12
CA GLY A 120 39.99 40.93 -30.55
C GLY A 120 39.34 41.42 -29.24
N SER A 121 38.34 40.72 -28.69
CA SER A 121 37.82 41.01 -27.33
C SER A 121 37.46 39.71 -26.61
N THR A 122 38.11 39.44 -25.48
CA THR A 122 37.72 38.36 -24.57
C THR A 122 36.39 38.73 -23.94
N ASP A 123 35.31 38.10 -24.38
CA ASP A 123 33.97 38.36 -23.88
C ASP A 123 33.87 37.99 -22.39
N GLU A 124 33.74 39.00 -21.54
CA GLU A 124 33.66 38.86 -20.08
C GLU A 124 32.54 37.90 -19.67
N GLN A 125 31.46 37.83 -20.46
CA GLN A 125 30.35 36.92 -20.26
C GLN A 125 30.76 35.45 -20.44
N THR A 126 31.57 35.15 -21.45
CA THR A 126 32.10 33.82 -21.74
C THR A 126 33.08 33.38 -20.65
N TYR A 127 33.97 34.27 -20.21
CA TYR A 127 34.90 33.99 -19.10
C TYR A 127 34.13 33.70 -17.80
N ASN A 128 33.12 34.51 -17.47
CA ASN A 128 32.29 34.33 -16.29
C ASN A 128 31.47 33.02 -16.34
N LEU A 129 30.94 32.64 -17.51
CA LEU A 129 30.26 31.35 -17.69
C LEU A 129 31.22 30.18 -17.44
N LEU A 130 32.40 30.19 -18.07
CA LEU A 130 33.39 29.13 -17.88
C LEU A 130 33.87 29.04 -16.42
N ARG A 131 34.06 30.18 -15.75
CA ARG A 131 34.43 30.23 -14.33
C ARG A 131 33.34 29.60 -13.46
N LYS A 132 32.07 30.00 -13.64
CA LYS A 132 30.92 29.43 -12.92
C LYS A 132 30.77 27.93 -13.15
N LEU A 133 30.90 27.46 -14.39
CA LEU A 133 30.82 26.04 -14.73
C LEU A 133 31.94 25.24 -14.08
N ARG A 134 33.18 25.76 -14.07
CA ARG A 134 34.33 25.13 -13.39
C ARG A 134 34.16 25.13 -11.87
N GLU A 135 33.72 26.24 -11.28
CA GLU A 135 33.41 26.32 -9.85
C GLU A 135 32.30 25.32 -9.47
N SER A 136 31.24 25.22 -10.26
CA SER A 136 30.15 24.26 -10.06
C SER A 136 30.62 22.82 -10.19
N ALA A 137 31.41 22.50 -11.22
CA ALA A 137 31.98 21.18 -11.42
C ALA A 137 32.94 20.80 -10.29
N GLN A 138 33.84 21.71 -9.90
CA GLN A 138 34.77 21.50 -8.80
C GLN A 138 34.04 21.33 -7.48
N SER A 139 33.01 22.15 -7.20
CA SER A 139 32.17 22.01 -6.02
C SER A 139 31.47 20.64 -5.99
N LYS A 140 30.92 20.18 -7.12
CA LYS A 140 30.30 18.84 -7.21
C LYS A 140 31.31 17.72 -7.01
N ILE A 141 32.50 17.82 -7.61
CA ILE A 141 33.58 16.84 -7.42
C ILE A 141 34.02 16.82 -5.94
N SER A 142 34.24 17.98 -5.33
CA SER A 142 34.60 18.08 -3.91
C SER A 142 33.52 17.51 -3.00
N GLN A 143 32.24 17.81 -3.26
CA GLN A 143 31.11 17.23 -2.54
C GLN A 143 31.04 15.71 -2.70
N GLN A 144 31.23 15.19 -3.92
CA GLN A 144 31.25 13.75 -4.19
C GLN A 144 32.42 13.05 -3.48
N THR A 145 33.61 13.64 -3.49
CA THR A 145 34.78 13.10 -2.79
C THR A 145 34.58 13.11 -1.28
N GLN A 146 34.01 14.20 -0.72
CA GLN A 146 33.66 14.27 0.70
C GLN A 146 32.63 13.19 1.06
N LEU A 147 31.59 13.02 0.25
CA LEU A 147 30.58 11.98 0.43
C LEU A 147 31.21 10.58 0.41
N ASN A 148 32.07 10.30 -0.58
CA ASN A 148 32.75 9.01 -0.68
C ASN A 148 33.64 8.72 0.55
N ASN A 149 34.39 9.73 1.03
CA ASN A 149 35.21 9.60 2.24
C ASN A 149 34.35 9.37 3.49
N GLN A 150 33.21 10.05 3.60
CA GLN A 150 32.26 9.83 4.70
C GLN A 150 31.67 8.42 4.66
N ILE A 151 31.26 7.93 3.48
CA ILE A 151 30.79 6.57 3.26
C ILE A 151 31.85 5.57 3.72
N GLN A 152 33.10 5.74 3.29
CA GLN A 152 34.21 4.88 3.70
C GLN A 152 34.36 4.81 5.22
N GLN A 153 34.41 5.97 5.90
CA GLN A 153 34.53 6.03 7.37
C GLN A 153 33.36 5.34 8.08
N MET A 154 32.14 5.47 7.55
CA MET A 154 30.96 4.80 8.10
C MET A 154 31.06 3.28 7.94
N PHE A 155 31.50 2.77 6.79
CA PHE A 155 31.73 1.34 6.60
C PHE A 155 32.83 0.81 7.55
N GLU A 156 33.95 1.51 7.69
CA GLU A 156 35.01 1.15 8.64
C GLU A 156 34.52 1.09 10.10
N THR A 157 33.64 2.02 10.49
CA THR A 157 33.00 2.05 11.82
C THR A 157 32.11 0.81 12.04
N ILE A 158 31.42 0.34 11.00
CA ILE A 158 30.56 -0.86 11.07
C ILE A 158 31.40 -2.14 11.09
N ILE A 159 32.48 -2.18 10.31
CA ILE A 159 33.41 -3.32 10.29
C ILE A 159 34.06 -3.49 11.66
N SER A 160 34.52 -2.40 12.28
CA SER A 160 35.19 -2.39 13.58
C SER A 160 34.27 -2.62 14.78
N LYS A 161 32.95 -2.71 14.59
CA LYS A 161 31.95 -2.86 15.66
C LYS A 161 32.12 -1.82 16.79
N SER A 162 32.39 -0.58 16.40
CA SER A 162 32.49 0.55 17.33
C SER A 162 31.15 0.84 18.01
N ASN A 163 31.16 1.46 19.20
CA ASN A 163 29.97 1.96 19.89
C ASN A 163 29.13 2.95 19.03
N GLN A 164 29.71 3.50 17.95
CA GLN A 164 29.04 4.39 17.01
C GLN A 164 28.41 3.68 15.80
N GLN A 165 28.40 2.34 15.77
CA GLN A 165 27.89 1.55 14.65
C GLN A 165 26.45 1.90 14.27
N GLU A 166 25.55 2.04 15.25
CA GLU A 166 24.14 2.38 14.98
C GLU A 166 23.99 3.78 14.35
N THR A 167 24.84 4.73 14.77
CA THR A 167 24.85 6.08 14.20
C THR A 167 25.35 6.05 12.75
N ALA A 168 26.40 5.27 12.47
CA ALA A 168 26.92 5.08 11.11
C ALA A 168 25.86 4.45 10.19
N LEU A 169 25.13 3.43 10.65
CA LEU A 169 24.05 2.79 9.89
C LEU A 169 22.88 3.75 9.62
N ASN A 170 22.48 4.55 10.60
CA ASN A 170 21.42 5.55 10.42
C ASN A 170 21.82 6.65 9.43
N ASN A 171 23.08 7.09 9.45
CA ASN A 171 23.58 8.06 8.48
C ASN A 171 23.61 7.48 7.05
N LEU A 172 24.08 6.23 6.89
CA LEU A 172 24.01 5.52 5.61
C LEU A 172 22.57 5.34 5.12
N LEU A 173 21.62 5.06 6.01
CA LEU A 173 20.19 4.99 5.68
C LEU A 173 19.64 6.32 5.15
N VAL A 174 20.08 7.45 5.71
CA VAL A 174 19.67 8.77 5.20
C VAL A 174 20.23 8.99 3.81
N ILE A 175 21.53 8.69 3.61
CA ILE A 175 22.20 8.82 2.30
C ILE A 175 21.60 7.89 1.25
N SER A 176 21.16 6.69 1.63
CA SER A 176 20.64 5.70 0.69
C SER A 176 19.27 6.04 0.10
N ARG A 177 18.55 7.02 0.68
CA ARG A 177 17.26 7.50 0.16
C ARG A 177 17.41 8.39 -1.07
N ASP A 178 18.56 9.03 -1.21
CA ASP A 178 18.86 9.89 -2.35
C ASP A 178 19.54 9.07 -3.46
N THR A 179 19.19 9.35 -4.72
CA THR A 179 19.73 8.61 -5.87
C THR A 179 21.26 8.68 -5.96
N PRO A 180 21.90 9.87 -5.86
CA PRO A 180 23.37 9.97 -5.88
C PRO A 180 24.03 9.27 -4.69
N GLY A 181 23.40 9.33 -3.51
CA GLY A 181 23.92 8.67 -2.31
C GLY A 181 23.87 7.15 -2.41
N ALA A 182 22.77 6.60 -2.91
CA ALA A 182 22.65 5.18 -3.18
C ALA A 182 23.66 4.67 -4.24
N GLU A 183 23.89 5.44 -5.30
CA GLU A 183 24.92 5.12 -6.30
C GLU A 183 26.33 5.15 -5.69
N ALA A 184 26.63 6.14 -4.85
CA ALA A 184 27.91 6.24 -4.14
C ALA A 184 28.15 5.04 -3.21
N ILE A 185 27.12 4.59 -2.49
CA ILE A 185 27.20 3.39 -1.62
C ILE A 185 27.52 2.14 -2.45
N LEU A 186 26.81 1.93 -3.57
CA LEU A 186 27.06 0.79 -4.47
C LEU A 186 28.43 0.88 -5.15
N HIS A 187 28.92 2.09 -5.43
CA HIS A 187 30.24 2.29 -6.01
C HIS A 187 31.37 2.02 -5.02
N TYR A 188 31.17 2.33 -3.73
CA TYR A 188 32.13 1.97 -2.70
C TYR A 188 32.16 0.45 -2.45
N ASP A 189 31.00 -0.18 -2.32
CA ASP A 189 30.88 -1.64 -2.13
C ASP A 189 30.51 -2.34 -3.45
N VAL A 190 31.39 -2.23 -4.46
CA VAL A 190 31.14 -2.69 -5.86
C VAL A 190 30.62 -4.13 -5.95
N ASP A 191 31.13 -5.02 -5.10
CA ASP A 191 30.74 -6.43 -5.07
C ASP A 191 29.72 -6.76 -3.96
N LEU A 192 29.19 -5.75 -3.26
CA LEU A 192 28.40 -5.90 -2.05
C LEU A 192 29.07 -6.82 -1.02
N LYS A 193 30.40 -6.82 -0.93
CA LYS A 193 31.16 -7.75 -0.07
C LYS A 193 30.86 -7.46 1.38
N HIS A 194 30.93 -6.19 1.77
CA HIS A 194 30.68 -5.77 3.15
C HIS A 194 29.22 -5.96 3.51
N ILE A 195 28.31 -5.55 2.62
CA ILE A 195 26.86 -5.74 2.81
C ILE A 195 26.49 -7.22 2.95
N THR A 196 27.09 -8.10 2.13
CA THR A 196 26.87 -9.56 2.20
C THR A 196 27.44 -10.15 3.48
N GLU A 197 28.58 -9.67 3.96
CA GLU A 197 29.12 -10.06 5.26
C GLU A 197 28.18 -9.63 6.40
N PHE A 198 27.72 -8.37 6.40
CA PHE A 198 26.91 -7.79 7.47
C PHE A 198 25.54 -8.45 7.64
N ILE A 199 24.86 -8.79 6.53
CA ILE A 199 23.57 -9.50 6.60
C ILE A 199 23.71 -10.96 7.07
N GLN A 200 24.91 -11.54 6.95
CA GLN A 200 25.19 -12.90 7.40
C GLN A 200 25.69 -12.98 8.85
N ARG A 201 26.00 -11.84 9.49
CA ARG A 201 26.36 -11.80 10.91
C ARG A 201 25.16 -12.17 11.79
N ASP A 202 25.45 -12.65 13.00
CA ASP A 202 24.43 -13.01 13.99
C ASP A 202 23.95 -11.80 14.82
N ASP A 203 24.46 -10.60 14.56
CA ASP A 203 24.12 -9.42 15.34
C ASP A 203 22.93 -8.63 14.74
N ARG A 204 21.93 -8.35 15.59
CA ARG A 204 20.69 -7.66 15.23
C ARG A 204 20.97 -6.32 14.52
N ILE A 205 21.93 -5.55 15.00
CA ILE A 205 22.22 -4.19 14.53
C ILE A 205 22.72 -4.21 13.09
N SER A 206 23.70 -5.06 12.75
CA SER A 206 24.22 -5.18 11.39
C SER A 206 23.16 -5.69 10.42
N VAL A 207 22.43 -6.75 10.79
CA VAL A 207 21.41 -7.34 9.90
C VAL A 207 20.29 -6.33 9.61
N LEU A 208 19.71 -5.74 10.66
CA LEU A 208 18.63 -4.76 10.52
C LEU A 208 19.09 -3.51 9.77
N GLY A 209 20.26 -2.98 10.11
CA GLY A 209 20.83 -1.81 9.44
C GLY A 209 21.07 -2.06 7.95
N THR A 210 21.59 -3.24 7.60
CA THR A 210 21.84 -3.63 6.20
C THR A 210 20.54 -3.71 5.40
N LEU A 211 19.51 -4.37 5.95
CA LEU A 211 18.19 -4.45 5.30
C LEU A 211 17.57 -3.06 5.10
N ARG A 212 17.68 -2.19 6.11
CA ARG A 212 17.19 -0.81 6.05
C ARG A 212 17.93 0.03 5.00
N ILE A 213 19.23 -0.17 4.82
CA ILE A 213 20.03 0.54 3.80
C ILE A 213 19.68 0.03 2.40
N LEU A 214 19.58 -1.28 2.20
CA LEU A 214 19.30 -1.88 0.89
C LEU A 214 17.90 -1.56 0.37
N ALA A 215 16.89 -1.50 1.23
CA ALA A 215 15.50 -1.30 0.80
C ALA A 215 15.26 0.02 0.01
N PRO A 216 15.79 1.18 0.42
CA PRO A 216 15.79 2.41 -0.38
C PRO A 216 16.66 2.34 -1.65
N ILE A 217 17.83 1.66 -1.59
CA ILE A 217 18.76 1.57 -2.74
C ILE A 217 18.08 0.90 -3.93
N VAL A 218 17.34 -0.18 -3.70
CA VAL A 218 16.67 -0.92 -4.77
C VAL A 218 15.40 -0.24 -5.26
N LYS A 219 14.87 0.76 -4.54
CA LYS A 219 13.58 1.37 -4.84
C LYS A 219 13.65 2.21 -6.12
N ASN A 220 12.65 2.08 -7.00
CA ASN A 220 12.46 2.86 -8.23
C ASN A 220 13.64 2.81 -9.21
N SER A 221 14.44 1.73 -9.22
CA SER A 221 15.59 1.61 -10.12
C SER A 221 15.90 0.15 -10.46
N TYR A 222 15.68 -0.21 -11.72
CA TYR A 222 15.97 -1.54 -12.25
C TYR A 222 17.45 -1.91 -12.05
N LYS A 223 18.39 -1.07 -12.49
CA LYS A 223 19.84 -1.36 -12.46
C LYS A 223 20.36 -1.64 -11.04
N ARG A 224 19.91 -0.85 -10.06
CA ARG A 224 20.31 -1.03 -8.65
C ARG A 224 19.73 -2.32 -8.07
N ALA A 225 18.46 -2.59 -8.33
CA ALA A 225 17.81 -3.82 -7.87
C ALA A 225 18.43 -5.07 -8.51
N GLU A 226 18.73 -5.02 -9.81
CA GLU A 226 19.43 -6.09 -10.55
C GLU A 226 20.84 -6.33 -10.00
N THR A 227 21.59 -5.27 -9.69
CA THR A 227 22.93 -5.39 -9.08
C THR A 227 22.86 -6.09 -7.72
N VAL A 228 21.91 -5.68 -6.87
CA VAL A 228 21.70 -6.32 -5.56
C VAL A 228 21.29 -7.78 -5.72
N TYR A 229 20.38 -8.09 -6.64
CA TYR A 229 19.97 -9.48 -6.89
C TYR A 229 21.14 -10.35 -7.38
N ASN A 230 21.90 -9.90 -8.38
CA ASN A 230 23.00 -10.66 -8.97
C ASN A 230 24.17 -10.89 -8.01
N LYS A 231 24.44 -9.95 -7.10
CA LYS A 231 25.59 -10.00 -6.19
C LYS A 231 25.25 -10.63 -4.83
N LEU A 232 24.12 -10.26 -4.22
CA LEU A 232 23.70 -10.77 -2.91
C LEU A 232 22.89 -12.07 -3.02
N GLY A 233 22.02 -12.16 -4.02
CA GLY A 233 21.05 -13.24 -4.18
C GLY A 233 19.95 -13.24 -3.10
N LEU A 234 19.06 -14.22 -3.18
CA LEU A 234 17.91 -14.33 -2.28
C LEU A 234 18.19 -15.11 -0.99
N LYS A 235 19.22 -15.98 -0.98
CA LYS A 235 19.52 -16.86 0.16
C LYS A 235 19.84 -16.11 1.47
N PRO A 236 20.70 -15.07 1.48
CA PRO A 236 20.99 -14.33 2.72
C PRO A 236 19.74 -13.62 3.26
N ILE A 237 18.88 -13.11 2.38
CA ILE A 237 17.62 -12.46 2.74
C ILE A 237 16.62 -13.47 3.33
N ALA A 238 16.56 -14.69 2.75
CA ALA A 238 15.69 -15.77 3.25
C ALA A 238 16.00 -16.15 4.70
N ARG A 239 17.28 -16.14 5.10
CA ARG A 239 17.71 -16.42 6.48
C ARG A 239 17.10 -15.44 7.49
N CYS A 240 16.89 -14.18 7.11
CA CYS A 240 16.32 -13.16 7.99
C CYS A 240 14.89 -13.51 8.47
N PHE A 241 14.13 -14.30 7.71
CA PHE A 241 12.77 -14.74 8.11
C PHE A 241 12.77 -15.79 9.22
N ALA A 242 13.90 -16.47 9.46
CA ALA A 242 14.05 -17.42 10.57
C ALA A 242 14.39 -16.75 11.91
N MET A 243 14.74 -15.45 11.90
CA MET A 243 15.11 -14.72 13.11
C MET A 243 13.86 -14.31 13.92
N ASN A 244 13.87 -14.56 15.22
CA ASN A 244 12.79 -14.20 16.14
C ASN A 244 12.86 -12.71 16.55
N ASP A 245 12.77 -11.81 15.58
CA ASP A 245 12.69 -10.36 15.77
C ASP A 245 11.52 -9.80 14.94
N ALA A 246 10.84 -8.77 15.40
CA ALA A 246 9.69 -8.21 14.68
C ALA A 246 10.10 -7.33 13.49
N GLU A 247 11.23 -6.65 13.58
CA GLU A 247 11.68 -5.69 12.58
C GLU A 247 12.47 -6.34 11.45
N ILE A 248 13.28 -7.37 11.73
CA ILE A 248 14.16 -8.01 10.73
C ILE A 248 13.34 -8.66 9.59
N PRO A 249 12.39 -9.59 9.83
CA PRO A 249 11.59 -10.17 8.76
C PRO A 249 10.75 -9.14 8.02
N THR A 250 10.24 -8.12 8.74
CA THR A 250 9.50 -7.00 8.15
C THR A 250 10.36 -6.22 7.16
N ASN A 251 11.61 -5.87 7.52
CA ASN A 251 12.51 -5.14 6.62
C ASN A 251 13.02 -6.01 5.47
N ALA A 252 13.24 -7.31 5.70
CA ALA A 252 13.54 -8.26 4.63
C ALA A 252 12.39 -8.36 3.61
N SER A 253 11.14 -8.34 4.10
CA SER A 253 9.95 -8.29 3.25
C SER A 253 9.87 -6.99 2.45
N ILE A 254 10.14 -5.84 3.06
CA ILE A 254 10.18 -4.54 2.36
C ILE A 254 11.25 -4.56 1.26
N LEU A 255 12.44 -5.11 1.53
CA LEU A 255 13.51 -5.24 0.53
C LEU A 255 13.05 -6.08 -0.67
N ILE A 256 12.52 -7.28 -0.45
CA ILE A 256 11.99 -8.14 -1.51
C ILE A 256 10.88 -7.43 -2.28
N SER A 257 9.97 -6.74 -1.58
CA SER A 257 8.89 -5.99 -2.21
C SER A 257 9.39 -4.89 -3.13
N ASN A 258 10.37 -4.10 -2.69
CA ASN A 258 10.96 -3.05 -3.52
C ASN A 258 11.76 -3.63 -4.70
N MET A 259 12.46 -4.76 -4.52
CA MET A 259 13.14 -5.45 -5.61
C MET A 259 12.15 -5.95 -6.67
N LEU A 260 11.04 -6.59 -6.26
CA LEU A 260 9.98 -7.02 -7.17
C LEU A 260 9.37 -5.83 -7.93
N LEU A 261 9.04 -4.73 -7.24
CA LEU A 261 8.49 -3.54 -7.87
C LEU A 261 9.44 -2.92 -8.91
N SER A 262 10.74 -2.83 -8.59
CA SER A 262 11.75 -2.23 -9.45
C SER A 262 12.18 -3.11 -10.62
N ILE A 263 12.40 -4.41 -10.41
CA ILE A 263 12.85 -5.34 -11.46
C ILE A 263 11.71 -5.62 -12.45
N CYS A 264 10.48 -5.74 -11.96
CA CYS A 264 9.31 -6.01 -12.78
C CYS A 264 8.68 -4.73 -13.36
N ASP A 265 9.16 -3.55 -12.95
CA ASP A 265 8.63 -2.22 -13.31
C ASP A 265 7.10 -2.11 -13.08
N LEU A 266 6.63 -2.69 -11.96
CA LEU A 266 5.19 -2.81 -11.70
C LEU A 266 4.53 -1.46 -11.44
N GLU A 267 5.24 -0.48 -10.86
CA GLU A 267 4.66 0.84 -10.58
C GLU A 267 4.23 1.58 -11.85
N ASN A 268 5.02 1.48 -12.93
CA ASN A 268 4.66 2.08 -14.21
C ASN A 268 3.61 1.25 -14.94
N ARG A 269 3.74 -0.09 -14.91
CA ARG A 269 2.79 -1.01 -15.53
C ARG A 269 1.39 -0.93 -14.94
N ARG A 270 1.25 -0.69 -13.63
CA ARG A 270 -0.03 -0.50 -12.93
C ARG A 270 -0.79 0.77 -13.34
N LYS A 271 -0.09 1.80 -13.84
CA LYS A 271 -0.72 3.03 -14.34
C LYS A 271 -1.47 2.80 -15.65
N VAL A 272 -1.05 1.82 -16.44
CA VAL A 272 -1.70 1.43 -17.69
C VAL A 272 -2.90 0.56 -17.35
N ARG A 273 -4.12 1.09 -17.52
CA ARG A 273 -5.35 0.32 -17.31
C ARG A 273 -5.36 -0.89 -18.25
N LYS A 274 -5.34 -2.09 -17.67
CA LYS A 274 -5.58 -3.35 -18.37
C LYS A 274 -6.90 -3.97 -17.94
N PRO A 275 -7.52 -4.81 -18.78
CA PRO A 275 -8.62 -5.66 -18.35
C PRO A 275 -8.19 -6.52 -17.17
N VAL A 276 -9.11 -6.74 -16.23
CA VAL A 276 -8.94 -7.69 -15.13
C VAL A 276 -8.54 -9.04 -15.73
N ASN A 277 -7.61 -9.77 -15.09
CA ASN A 277 -7.15 -11.11 -15.46
C ASN A 277 -6.16 -11.24 -16.63
N VAL A 278 -5.61 -10.15 -17.15
CA VAL A 278 -4.55 -10.20 -18.17
C VAL A 278 -3.17 -10.02 -17.53
N ALA A 279 -2.36 -11.08 -17.56
CA ALA A 279 -1.01 -11.06 -16.99
C ALA A 279 -0.06 -10.12 -17.76
N PHE A 280 0.97 -9.63 -17.06
CA PHE A 280 2.10 -8.98 -17.70
C PHE A 280 3.00 -10.01 -18.37
N ASN A 281 3.45 -9.68 -19.59
CA ASN A 281 4.55 -10.37 -20.21
C ASN A 281 5.86 -9.78 -19.67
N PHE A 282 6.70 -10.65 -19.14
CA PHE A 282 8.01 -10.33 -18.61
C PHE A 282 9.08 -11.01 -19.46
N ASP A 283 10.25 -10.38 -19.54
CA ASP A 283 11.40 -10.99 -20.20
C ASP A 283 11.82 -12.29 -19.49
N PRO A 284 12.50 -13.22 -20.18
CA PRO A 284 12.90 -14.51 -19.60
C PRO A 284 13.70 -14.37 -18.29
N TYR A 285 14.63 -13.41 -18.24
CA TYR A 285 15.44 -13.13 -17.05
C TYR A 285 14.59 -12.65 -15.86
N VAL A 286 13.69 -11.70 -16.09
CA VAL A 286 12.76 -11.21 -15.05
C VAL A 286 11.81 -12.32 -14.60
N THR A 287 11.35 -13.16 -15.54
CA THR A 287 10.50 -14.32 -15.24
C THR A 287 11.22 -15.34 -14.35
N GLU A 288 12.52 -15.56 -14.56
CA GLU A 288 13.34 -16.43 -13.71
C GLU A 288 13.43 -15.88 -12.29
N TYR A 289 13.75 -14.60 -12.13
CA TYR A 289 13.79 -13.91 -10.83
C TYR A 289 12.45 -14.01 -10.08
N ILE A 290 11.34 -13.74 -10.77
CA ILE A 290 9.99 -13.86 -10.23
C ILE A 290 9.72 -15.29 -9.71
N ASN A 291 10.13 -16.30 -10.48
CA ASN A 291 9.92 -17.70 -10.14
C ASN A 291 10.80 -18.15 -8.96
N GLU A 292 12.05 -17.72 -8.92
CA GLU A 292 12.96 -18.01 -7.81
C GLU A 292 12.44 -17.39 -6.51
N THR A 293 12.02 -16.12 -6.56
CA THR A 293 11.43 -15.41 -5.43
C THR A 293 10.17 -16.12 -4.92
N PHE A 294 9.29 -16.54 -5.83
CA PHE A 294 8.08 -17.28 -5.48
C PHE A 294 8.38 -18.62 -4.80
N ARG A 295 9.31 -19.42 -5.36
CA ARG A 295 9.71 -20.70 -4.77
C ARG A 295 10.33 -20.52 -3.38
N MET A 296 11.17 -19.50 -3.20
CA MET A 296 11.76 -19.17 -1.91
C MET A 296 10.66 -18.86 -0.88
N LEU A 297 9.71 -17.98 -1.19
CA LEU A 297 8.61 -17.64 -0.28
C LEU A 297 7.77 -18.86 0.11
N LEU A 298 7.40 -19.70 -0.86
CA LEU A 298 6.65 -20.93 -0.60
C LEU A 298 7.44 -21.94 0.24
N ASN A 299 8.75 -22.02 0.06
CA ASN A 299 9.60 -22.90 0.87
C ASN A 299 9.73 -22.40 2.30
N LEU A 300 9.85 -21.07 2.51
CA LEU A 300 9.88 -20.48 3.85
C LEU A 300 8.58 -20.69 4.62
N ILE A 301 7.42 -20.63 3.93
CA ILE A 301 6.12 -20.89 4.56
C ILE A 301 6.03 -22.33 5.12
N ASP A 302 6.54 -23.31 4.36
CA ASP A 302 6.54 -24.72 4.76
C ASP A 302 7.80 -25.13 5.57
N ASP A 303 8.67 -24.17 5.88
CA ASP A 303 9.85 -24.41 6.71
C ASP A 303 9.52 -24.21 8.20
N LYS A 304 9.88 -25.21 9.00
CA LYS A 304 9.71 -25.22 10.46
C LYS A 304 10.74 -24.36 11.20
N THR A 305 11.80 -23.94 10.52
CA THR A 305 12.79 -22.99 11.06
C THR A 305 12.34 -21.54 10.92
N CYS A 306 11.39 -21.26 10.03
CA CYS A 306 10.84 -19.92 9.84
C CYS A 306 10.04 -19.48 11.07
N SER A 307 10.32 -18.26 11.55
CA SER A 307 9.60 -17.65 12.67
C SER A 307 8.14 -17.36 12.29
N GLY A 308 7.26 -17.20 13.29
CA GLY A 308 5.86 -16.86 13.03
C GLY A 308 5.71 -15.54 12.26
N ILE A 309 6.40 -14.50 12.72
CA ILE A 309 6.39 -13.17 12.07
C ILE A 309 6.97 -13.26 10.65
N GLY A 310 8.04 -14.04 10.46
CA GLY A 310 8.61 -14.26 9.14
C GLY A 310 7.63 -14.94 8.19
N ARG A 311 6.87 -15.92 8.68
CA ARG A 311 5.84 -16.59 7.87
C ARG A 311 4.71 -15.63 7.48
N ASP A 312 4.25 -14.80 8.41
CA ASP A 312 3.24 -13.77 8.14
C ASP A 312 3.72 -12.79 7.07
N CYS A 313 4.98 -12.32 7.18
CA CYS A 313 5.60 -11.46 6.17
C CYS A 313 5.69 -12.11 4.78
N CYS A 314 5.98 -13.42 4.72
CA CYS A 314 5.98 -14.17 3.46
C CYS A 314 4.57 -14.26 2.85
N LEU A 315 3.55 -14.51 3.67
CA LEU A 315 2.16 -14.55 3.23
C LEU A 315 1.72 -13.19 2.69
N ASP A 316 2.05 -12.08 3.38
CA ASP A 316 1.78 -10.71 2.93
C ASP A 316 2.41 -10.38 1.57
N LEU A 317 3.67 -10.81 1.35
CA LEU A 317 4.31 -10.65 0.05
C LEU A 317 3.56 -11.41 -1.05
N ILE A 318 3.08 -12.62 -0.75
CA ILE A 318 2.28 -13.37 -1.71
C ILE A 318 0.96 -12.62 -1.98
N VAL A 319 0.22 -12.17 -0.96
CA VAL A 319 -1.01 -11.37 -1.15
C VAL A 319 -0.76 -10.20 -2.09
N LYS A 320 0.34 -9.46 -1.90
CA LYS A 320 0.65 -8.25 -2.64
C LYS A 320 1.00 -8.47 -4.13
N PHE A 321 1.48 -9.65 -4.49
CA PHE A 321 2.04 -9.93 -5.83
C PHE A 321 1.47 -11.17 -6.52
N VAL A 322 0.53 -11.89 -5.90
CA VAL A 322 0.00 -13.14 -6.47
C VAL A 322 -0.85 -12.91 -7.73
N ASP A 323 -1.55 -11.79 -7.75
CA ASP A 323 -2.56 -11.43 -8.74
C ASP A 323 -2.00 -11.21 -10.16
N ARG A 324 -2.84 -11.44 -11.17
CA ARG A 324 -2.44 -11.28 -12.58
C ARG A 324 -2.40 -9.84 -13.03
N ALA A 325 -3.36 -9.04 -12.55
CA ALA A 325 -3.60 -7.69 -13.05
C ALA A 325 -2.61 -6.66 -12.49
N SER A 326 -2.19 -6.79 -11.23
CA SER A 326 -1.24 -5.88 -10.57
C SER A 326 0.06 -6.54 -10.13
N GLY A 327 0.17 -7.86 -10.20
CA GLY A 327 1.26 -8.64 -9.62
C GLY A 327 2.11 -9.41 -10.63
N CYS A 328 2.65 -10.53 -10.16
CA CYS A 328 3.64 -11.35 -10.82
C CYS A 328 3.05 -12.61 -11.47
N ASN A 329 1.72 -12.72 -11.58
CA ASN A 329 1.02 -13.89 -12.14
C ASN A 329 1.41 -15.20 -11.44
N TRP A 330 1.31 -15.23 -10.11
CA TRP A 330 1.60 -16.44 -9.32
C TRP A 330 0.36 -17.33 -9.12
N THR A 331 -0.85 -16.84 -9.39
CA THR A 331 -2.13 -17.55 -9.18
C THR A 331 -2.10 -19.02 -9.61
N SER A 332 -1.83 -19.32 -10.89
CA SER A 332 -1.87 -20.71 -11.38
C SER A 332 -0.82 -21.60 -10.72
N LYS A 333 0.37 -21.07 -10.41
CA LYS A 333 1.44 -21.81 -9.73
C LYS A 333 1.13 -22.02 -8.24
N PHE A 334 0.44 -21.06 -7.64
CA PHE A 334 0.01 -21.12 -6.25
C PHE A 334 -1.07 -22.17 -6.04
N ILE A 335 -2.01 -22.36 -6.98
CA ILE A 335 -3.01 -23.44 -6.90
C ILE A 335 -2.31 -24.80 -6.73
N LEU A 336 -1.36 -25.11 -7.61
CA LEU A 336 -0.71 -26.43 -7.65
C LEU A 336 0.27 -26.69 -6.49
N SER A 337 0.97 -25.67 -6.00
CA SER A 337 2.10 -25.85 -5.07
C SER A 337 1.98 -25.06 -3.77
N GLY A 338 1.17 -24.01 -3.76
CA GLY A 338 0.96 -23.11 -2.62
C GLY A 338 -0.17 -23.57 -1.72
N VAL A 339 -1.34 -23.95 -2.28
CA VAL A 339 -2.53 -24.31 -1.49
C VAL A 339 -2.23 -25.38 -0.44
N PRO A 340 -1.64 -26.56 -0.77
CA PRO A 340 -1.38 -27.59 0.23
C PRO A 340 -0.38 -27.14 1.31
N LYS A 341 0.62 -26.34 0.95
CA LYS A 341 1.64 -25.82 1.90
C LYS A 341 1.02 -24.87 2.91
N VAL A 342 0.19 -23.97 2.44
CA VAL A 342 -0.47 -22.97 3.28
C VAL A 342 -1.52 -23.63 4.18
N LEU A 343 -2.27 -24.62 3.66
CA LEU A 343 -3.23 -25.38 4.47
C LEU A 343 -2.57 -26.25 5.55
N ARG A 344 -1.35 -26.77 5.33
CA ARG A 344 -0.56 -27.43 6.40
C ARG A 344 -0.27 -26.51 7.58
N VAL A 345 0.06 -25.24 7.30
CA VAL A 345 0.27 -24.24 8.34
C VAL A 345 -1.05 -23.90 9.03
N ALA A 346 -2.14 -23.75 8.28
CA ALA A 346 -3.48 -23.49 8.82
C ALA A 346 -3.98 -24.59 9.78
N ALA A 347 -3.62 -25.84 9.50
CA ALA A 347 -3.94 -27.00 10.33
C ALA A 347 -3.16 -27.03 11.66
N THR A 348 -2.19 -26.14 11.89
CA THR A 348 -1.43 -26.10 13.14
C THR A 348 -2.26 -25.45 14.25
N VAL A 349 -2.39 -26.15 15.39
CA VAL A 349 -3.10 -25.67 16.59
C VAL A 349 -2.12 -25.71 17.77
N PRO A 350 -1.74 -24.56 18.36
CA PRO A 350 -0.70 -24.50 19.40
C PRO A 350 -1.03 -25.31 20.67
N ASP A 351 -2.32 -25.41 20.99
CA ASP A 351 -2.80 -26.07 22.21
C ASP A 351 -2.79 -27.61 22.13
N LEU A 352 -2.52 -28.19 20.94
CA LEU A 352 -2.41 -29.63 20.77
C LEU A 352 -0.99 -30.13 21.04
N PRO A 353 -0.80 -31.18 21.84
CA PRO A 353 0.52 -31.79 22.03
C PRO A 353 0.92 -32.59 20.78
N ASP A 354 1.78 -32.03 19.94
CA ASP A 354 2.51 -32.83 18.94
C ASP A 354 3.70 -33.50 19.62
N VAL A 355 3.50 -34.74 20.09
CA VAL A 355 4.52 -35.53 20.79
C VAL A 355 5.68 -35.95 19.85
N GLU A 356 5.50 -35.90 18.52
CA GLU A 356 6.44 -36.50 17.57
C GLU A 356 7.07 -35.53 16.55
N LYS A 357 6.57 -34.30 16.37
CA LYS A 357 7.07 -33.37 15.34
C LYS A 357 7.09 -31.93 15.85
N LYS A 358 8.22 -31.22 15.63
CA LYS A 358 8.31 -29.76 15.81
C LYS A 358 7.17 -29.10 15.02
N GLN A 359 6.27 -28.40 15.72
CA GLN A 359 5.16 -27.64 15.13
C GLN A 359 5.69 -26.44 14.33
N TYR A 360 4.86 -25.93 13.41
CA TYR A 360 5.15 -24.70 12.71
C TYR A 360 5.05 -23.52 13.71
N PRO A 361 6.07 -22.66 13.85
CA PRO A 361 5.98 -21.50 14.74
C PRO A 361 5.00 -20.49 14.17
N ILE A 362 3.77 -20.38 14.68
CA ILE A 362 2.75 -19.45 14.15
C ILE A 362 2.51 -18.28 15.12
N THR A 363 2.01 -17.17 14.60
CA THR A 363 1.44 -16.09 15.41
C THR A 363 -0.08 -16.28 15.52
N GLU A 364 -0.73 -15.49 16.37
CA GLU A 364 -2.20 -15.44 16.45
C GLU A 364 -2.84 -14.97 15.13
N GLN A 365 -2.10 -14.23 14.29
CA GLN A 365 -2.58 -13.66 13.04
C GLN A 365 -2.30 -14.54 11.81
N THR A 366 -1.44 -15.55 11.91
CA THR A 366 -1.03 -16.36 10.75
C THR A 366 -2.24 -16.93 10.00
N LYS A 367 -3.26 -17.43 10.71
CA LYS A 367 -4.50 -17.96 10.09
C LYS A 367 -5.26 -16.93 9.25
N MET A 368 -5.24 -15.66 9.65
CA MET A 368 -5.85 -14.58 8.89
C MET A 368 -5.04 -14.27 7.62
N HIS A 369 -3.70 -14.20 7.73
CA HIS A 369 -2.83 -13.99 6.56
C HIS A 369 -3.04 -15.08 5.52
N ILE A 370 -3.17 -16.34 5.96
CA ILE A 370 -3.53 -17.48 5.11
C ILE A 370 -4.89 -17.26 4.43
N SER A 371 -5.91 -16.88 5.20
CA SER A 371 -7.25 -16.61 4.67
C SER A 371 -7.22 -15.52 3.60
N CYS A 372 -6.43 -14.46 3.81
CA CYS A 372 -6.25 -13.37 2.84
C CYS A 372 -5.58 -13.83 1.56
N VAL A 373 -4.51 -14.65 1.64
CA VAL A 373 -3.84 -15.22 0.47
C VAL A 373 -4.82 -16.08 -0.34
N LEU A 374 -5.52 -17.01 0.32
CA LEU A 374 -6.46 -17.90 -0.34
C LEU A 374 -7.62 -17.15 -0.99
N SER A 375 -8.14 -16.12 -0.32
CA SER A 375 -9.20 -15.25 -0.86
C SER A 375 -8.73 -14.45 -2.07
N THR A 376 -7.53 -13.86 -2.00
CA THR A 376 -6.94 -13.09 -3.10
C THR A 376 -6.74 -13.97 -4.34
N VAL A 377 -6.23 -15.18 -4.14
CA VAL A 377 -6.09 -16.19 -5.21
C VAL A 377 -7.44 -16.57 -5.79
N TYR A 378 -8.44 -16.85 -4.94
CA TYR A 378 -9.78 -17.24 -5.36
C TYR A 378 -10.47 -16.16 -6.22
N HIS A 379 -10.32 -14.88 -5.85
CA HIS A 379 -10.88 -13.76 -6.60
C HIS A 379 -10.19 -13.50 -7.95
N ASP A 380 -8.92 -13.90 -8.11
CA ASP A 380 -8.18 -13.82 -9.38
C ASP A 380 -8.48 -15.01 -10.32
N LEU A 381 -9.22 -16.05 -9.87
CA LEU A 381 -9.54 -17.21 -10.72
C LEU A 381 -10.46 -16.82 -11.88
N CYS A 382 -9.99 -17.07 -13.10
CA CYS A 382 -10.63 -16.59 -14.32
C CYS A 382 -11.51 -17.66 -14.98
N SER A 383 -11.10 -18.92 -14.87
CA SER A 383 -11.72 -20.05 -15.56
C SER A 383 -12.34 -21.04 -14.57
N ASP A 384 -13.41 -21.71 -15.01
CA ASP A 384 -14.06 -22.74 -14.19
C ASP A 384 -13.14 -23.91 -13.88
N LYS A 385 -12.23 -24.26 -14.81
CA LYS A 385 -11.18 -25.27 -14.59
C LYS A 385 -10.24 -24.89 -13.45
N GLU A 386 -9.84 -23.63 -13.35
CA GLU A 386 -8.98 -23.16 -12.25
C GLU A 386 -9.73 -23.15 -10.92
N ARG A 387 -11.01 -22.76 -10.92
CA ARG A 387 -11.86 -22.83 -9.71
C ARG A 387 -12.05 -24.27 -9.24
N GLU A 388 -12.29 -25.18 -10.17
CA GLU A 388 -12.41 -26.61 -9.90
C GLU A 388 -11.09 -27.17 -9.34
N SER A 389 -9.96 -26.87 -9.96
CA SER A 389 -8.64 -27.27 -9.46
C SER A 389 -8.36 -26.74 -8.05
N PHE A 390 -8.62 -25.45 -7.80
CA PHE A 390 -8.46 -24.87 -6.45
C PHE A 390 -9.36 -25.53 -5.41
N ASN A 391 -10.64 -25.77 -5.75
CA ASN A 391 -11.59 -26.43 -4.86
C ASN A 391 -11.19 -27.89 -4.58
N ASN A 392 -10.71 -28.61 -5.59
CA ASN A 392 -10.28 -30.00 -5.46
C ASN A 392 -9.06 -30.11 -4.55
N GLU A 393 -8.04 -29.27 -4.71
CA GLU A 393 -6.86 -29.24 -3.83
C GLU A 393 -7.26 -28.97 -2.36
N CYS A 394 -8.17 -28.03 -2.12
CA CYS A 394 -8.68 -27.76 -0.77
C CYS A 394 -9.47 -28.95 -0.20
N MET A 395 -10.33 -29.58 -1.02
CA MET A 395 -11.18 -30.68 -0.62
C MET A 395 -10.38 -31.96 -0.34
N GLU A 396 -9.39 -32.28 -1.18
CA GLU A 396 -8.49 -33.42 -0.98
C GLU A 396 -7.67 -33.27 0.30
N PHE A 397 -7.19 -32.06 0.60
CA PHE A 397 -6.47 -31.80 1.84
C PHE A 397 -7.34 -32.03 3.09
N ILE A 398 -8.57 -31.51 3.09
CA ILE A 398 -9.51 -31.72 4.21
C ILE A 398 -9.90 -33.20 4.34
N LYS A 399 -10.14 -33.87 3.21
CA LYS A 399 -10.44 -35.32 3.19
C LYS A 399 -9.32 -36.13 3.82
N ALA A 400 -8.06 -35.83 3.48
CA ALA A 400 -6.89 -36.49 4.03
C ALA A 400 -6.74 -36.29 5.55
N LEU A 401 -7.21 -35.15 6.10
CA LEU A 401 -7.27 -34.95 7.55
C LEU A 401 -8.39 -35.76 8.21
N CYS A 402 -9.53 -35.93 7.53
CA CYS A 402 -10.67 -36.70 8.03
C CYS A 402 -10.46 -38.22 8.03
N GLU A 403 -9.51 -38.75 7.24
CA GLU A 403 -9.21 -40.19 7.21
C GLU A 403 -8.76 -40.76 8.56
N ARG A 404 -8.26 -39.91 9.46
CA ARG A 404 -7.83 -40.29 10.80
C ARG A 404 -8.93 -39.92 11.80
N ASP A 405 -9.54 -40.93 12.40
CA ASP A 405 -10.59 -40.74 13.41
C ASP A 405 -10.00 -40.53 14.82
N ASP A 406 -9.21 -39.46 14.98
CA ASP A 406 -8.64 -39.07 16.27
C ASP A 406 -9.00 -37.63 16.64
N VAL A 407 -8.98 -37.31 17.93
CA VAL A 407 -9.34 -35.97 18.44
C VAL A 407 -8.50 -34.86 17.79
N GLN A 408 -7.21 -35.11 17.57
CA GLN A 408 -6.31 -34.11 16.99
C GLN A 408 -6.67 -33.85 15.53
N SER A 409 -6.95 -34.90 14.77
CA SER A 409 -7.36 -34.79 13.37
C SER A 409 -8.71 -34.09 13.20
N ARG A 410 -9.68 -34.36 14.09
CA ARG A 410 -10.96 -33.62 14.15
C ARG A 410 -10.75 -32.13 14.40
N VAL A 411 -9.92 -31.79 15.41
CA VAL A 411 -9.59 -30.41 15.75
C VAL A 411 -8.87 -29.69 14.59
N ARG A 412 -7.88 -30.33 13.96
CA ARG A 412 -7.13 -29.78 12.82
C ARG A 412 -8.03 -29.56 11.60
N THR A 413 -8.95 -30.48 11.35
CA THR A 413 -9.94 -30.39 10.26
C THR A 413 -10.80 -29.15 10.41
N ILE A 414 -11.47 -28.99 11.56
CA ILE A 414 -12.36 -27.85 11.79
C ILE A 414 -11.58 -26.53 11.87
N ALA A 415 -10.38 -26.52 12.44
CA ALA A 415 -9.52 -25.34 12.44
C ALA A 415 -9.10 -24.90 11.01
N THR A 416 -8.83 -25.85 10.12
CA THR A 416 -8.51 -25.56 8.71
C THR A 416 -9.76 -25.11 7.95
N LEU A 417 -10.91 -25.71 8.22
CA LEU A 417 -12.19 -25.31 7.66
C LEU A 417 -12.56 -23.87 8.06
N ALA A 418 -12.32 -23.48 9.30
CA ALA A 418 -12.52 -22.11 9.78
C ALA A 418 -11.74 -21.09 8.93
N VAL A 419 -10.49 -21.37 8.58
CA VAL A 419 -9.66 -20.54 7.69
C VAL A 419 -10.26 -20.44 6.28
N LEU A 420 -10.78 -21.54 5.73
CA LEU A 420 -11.44 -21.54 4.42
C LEU A 420 -12.76 -20.75 4.44
N LEU A 421 -13.53 -20.85 5.52
CA LEU A 421 -14.75 -20.07 5.72
C LEU A 421 -14.46 -18.58 5.91
N GLN A 422 -13.33 -18.22 6.51
CA GLN A 422 -12.90 -16.82 6.64
C GLN A 422 -12.39 -16.22 5.32
N GLY A 423 -11.64 -16.99 4.53
CA GLY A 423 -11.06 -16.56 3.25
C GLY A 423 -11.99 -16.86 2.06
N PRO A 424 -11.72 -17.92 1.26
CA PRO A 424 -12.56 -18.34 0.14
C PRO A 424 -13.85 -19.01 0.64
N PHE A 425 -14.78 -18.20 1.16
CA PHE A 425 -16.01 -18.66 1.82
C PHE A 425 -16.80 -19.67 0.97
N ASP A 426 -16.86 -19.46 -0.35
CA ASP A 426 -17.65 -20.33 -1.23
C ASP A 426 -17.05 -21.75 -1.32
N THR A 427 -15.73 -21.88 -1.30
CA THR A 427 -15.01 -23.16 -1.21
C THR A 427 -15.22 -23.80 0.15
N GLY A 428 -15.05 -23.04 1.25
CA GLY A 428 -15.28 -23.53 2.61
C GLY A 428 -16.71 -24.05 2.82
N ASN A 429 -17.70 -23.32 2.31
CA ASN A 429 -19.11 -23.69 2.39
C ASN A 429 -19.43 -24.93 1.53
N ALA A 430 -18.80 -25.09 0.36
CA ALA A 430 -18.95 -26.30 -0.45
C ALA A 430 -18.38 -27.53 0.27
N ILE A 431 -17.21 -27.41 0.90
CA ILE A 431 -16.59 -28.48 1.68
C ILE A 431 -17.47 -28.87 2.87
N LEU A 432 -17.98 -27.87 3.60
CA LEU A 432 -18.88 -28.08 4.75
C LEU A 432 -20.12 -28.91 4.38
N GLY A 433 -20.75 -28.64 3.22
CA GLY A 433 -21.91 -29.37 2.75
C GLY A 433 -21.62 -30.77 2.18
N SER A 434 -20.36 -31.08 1.85
CA SER A 434 -19.99 -32.33 1.18
C SER A 434 -19.53 -33.46 2.11
N GLN A 435 -19.10 -33.15 3.34
CA GLN A 435 -18.33 -34.09 4.18
C GLN A 435 -18.90 -34.37 5.60
N ASN A 436 -20.21 -34.24 5.86
CA ASN A 436 -20.79 -34.40 7.21
C ASN A 436 -20.04 -33.57 8.31
N LEU A 437 -19.34 -32.51 7.91
CA LEU A 437 -18.52 -31.70 8.81
C LEU A 437 -19.37 -30.86 9.77
N VAL A 438 -20.62 -30.59 9.40
CA VAL A 438 -21.60 -29.94 10.29
C VAL A 438 -21.83 -30.79 11.53
N ASP A 439 -22.07 -32.10 11.37
CA ASP A 439 -22.28 -33.01 12.49
C ASP A 439 -21.04 -33.10 13.38
N LEU A 440 -19.84 -33.13 12.77
CA LEU A 440 -18.58 -33.10 13.49
C LEU A 440 -18.42 -31.82 14.32
N MET A 441 -18.76 -30.65 13.76
CA MET A 441 -18.75 -29.37 14.48
C MET A 441 -19.71 -29.38 15.67
N ILE A 442 -20.92 -29.94 15.49
CA ILE A 442 -21.92 -30.06 16.57
C ILE A 442 -21.41 -30.99 17.68
N GLN A 443 -20.83 -32.14 17.32
CA GLN A 443 -20.25 -33.07 18.29
C GLN A 443 -19.10 -32.44 19.08
N MET A 444 -18.22 -31.70 18.42
CA MET A 444 -17.12 -30.99 19.08
C MET A 444 -17.62 -29.90 20.02
N ALA A 445 -18.67 -29.18 19.61
CA ALA A 445 -19.34 -28.16 20.43
C ALA A 445 -20.00 -28.75 21.69
N GLY A 446 -20.46 -30.00 21.67
CA GLY A 446 -21.05 -30.69 22.83
C GLY A 446 -20.08 -31.59 23.60
N SER A 447 -18.78 -31.55 23.31
CA SER A 447 -17.81 -32.54 23.82
C SER A 447 -17.41 -32.36 25.29
N GLY A 448 -17.63 -31.17 25.88
CA GLY A 448 -17.14 -30.82 27.21
C GLY A 448 -15.65 -30.47 27.27
N ASP A 449 -14.91 -30.65 26.17
CA ASP A 449 -13.50 -30.28 26.05
C ASP A 449 -13.36 -28.84 25.55
N HIS A 450 -12.76 -27.98 26.37
CA HIS A 450 -12.67 -26.54 26.09
C HIS A 450 -11.99 -26.20 24.77
N LEU A 451 -11.03 -27.00 24.31
CA LEU A 451 -10.34 -26.76 23.03
C LEU A 451 -11.25 -27.06 21.83
N GLN A 452 -11.93 -28.22 21.85
CA GLN A 452 -12.90 -28.60 20.83
C GLN A 452 -14.07 -27.64 20.77
N GLU A 453 -14.64 -27.27 21.93
CA GLU A 453 -15.73 -26.30 22.02
C GLU A 453 -15.32 -24.96 21.41
N ARG A 454 -14.15 -24.43 21.78
CA ARG A 454 -13.64 -23.15 21.24
C ARG A 454 -13.54 -23.18 19.71
N ILE A 455 -12.89 -24.20 19.15
CA ILE A 455 -12.64 -24.30 17.71
C ILE A 455 -13.94 -24.52 16.94
N ALA A 456 -14.86 -25.31 17.49
CA ALA A 456 -16.19 -25.52 16.89
C ALA A 456 -17.00 -24.22 16.85
N VAL A 457 -17.04 -23.46 17.96
CA VAL A 457 -17.74 -22.17 18.00
C VAL A 457 -17.14 -21.18 17.01
N GLU A 458 -15.81 -21.04 16.96
CA GLU A 458 -15.15 -20.16 15.99
C GLU A 458 -15.57 -20.51 14.54
N ALA A 459 -15.58 -21.79 14.18
CA ALA A 459 -16.00 -22.26 12.86
C ALA A 459 -17.49 -21.98 12.58
N ILE A 460 -18.39 -22.16 13.57
CA ILE A 460 -19.82 -21.83 13.44
C ILE A 460 -19.99 -20.32 13.16
N VAL A 461 -19.30 -19.46 13.91
CA VAL A 461 -19.37 -17.99 13.73
C VAL A 461 -18.88 -17.56 12.34
N LEU A 462 -17.82 -18.20 11.84
CA LEU A 462 -17.27 -17.91 10.51
C LEU A 462 -18.18 -18.42 9.39
N SER A 463 -18.88 -19.54 9.59
CA SER A 463 -19.87 -20.06 8.62
C SER A 463 -21.08 -19.12 8.44
N ALA A 464 -21.41 -18.34 9.47
CA ALA A 464 -22.50 -17.37 9.46
C ALA A 464 -22.22 -16.07 8.69
N SER A 465 -21.12 -15.99 7.92
CA SER A 465 -20.67 -14.74 7.27
C SER A 465 -21.51 -14.28 6.08
N LYS A 466 -22.05 -15.20 5.25
CA LYS A 466 -22.87 -14.84 4.09
C LYS A 466 -24.34 -15.22 4.31
N LYS A 467 -25.23 -14.22 4.23
CA LYS A 467 -26.68 -14.33 4.47
C LYS A 467 -27.35 -15.49 3.74
N ASP A 468 -27.11 -15.63 2.43
CA ASP A 468 -27.83 -16.57 1.56
C ASP A 468 -27.46 -18.04 1.82
N LYS A 469 -26.26 -18.29 2.37
CA LYS A 469 -25.70 -19.63 2.60
C LYS A 469 -25.72 -20.03 4.08
N ALA A 470 -25.85 -19.06 4.98
CA ALA A 470 -25.85 -19.29 6.42
C ALA A 470 -27.18 -19.87 6.94
N ALA A 471 -28.31 -19.68 6.25
CA ALA A 471 -29.64 -20.01 6.77
C ALA A 471 -29.78 -21.45 7.34
N GLY A 472 -29.19 -22.45 6.66
CA GLY A 472 -29.26 -23.86 7.10
C GLY A 472 -28.35 -24.17 8.30
N ILE A 473 -27.19 -23.52 8.42
CA ILE A 473 -26.28 -23.72 9.55
C ILE A 473 -26.75 -22.89 10.75
N LEU A 474 -27.37 -21.75 10.51
CA LEU A 474 -27.90 -20.86 11.54
C LEU A 474 -29.09 -21.45 12.28
N SER A 475 -29.95 -22.23 11.62
CA SER A 475 -31.08 -22.88 12.32
C SER A 475 -30.58 -23.86 13.38
N LEU A 476 -29.60 -24.71 13.04
CA LEU A 476 -29.00 -25.70 13.95
C LEU A 476 -27.99 -25.08 14.93
N GLY A 477 -27.19 -24.13 14.47
CA GLY A 477 -26.15 -23.49 15.28
C GLY A 477 -26.70 -22.52 16.33
N SER A 478 -27.91 -21.98 16.16
CA SER A 478 -28.47 -20.98 17.10
C SER A 478 -28.76 -21.55 18.50
N GLU A 479 -29.18 -22.81 18.59
CA GLU A 479 -29.43 -23.49 19.88
C GLU A 479 -28.10 -23.79 20.58
N ILE A 480 -27.13 -24.35 19.85
CA ILE A 480 -25.78 -24.65 20.35
C ILE A 480 -25.07 -23.40 20.86
N LEU A 481 -25.17 -22.28 20.13
CA LEU A 481 -24.59 -21.01 20.56
C LEU A 481 -25.24 -20.48 21.85
N LYS A 482 -26.54 -20.71 22.07
CA LYS A 482 -27.20 -20.35 23.34
C LYS A 482 -26.71 -21.22 24.49
N ASP A 483 -26.51 -22.51 24.26
CA ASP A 483 -25.99 -23.43 25.27
C ASP A 483 -24.54 -23.06 25.65
N LEU A 484 -23.70 -22.80 24.65
CA LEU A 484 -22.30 -22.40 24.85
C LEU A 484 -22.15 -21.01 25.47
N TYR A 485 -23.13 -20.12 25.28
CA TYR A 485 -23.20 -18.85 25.99
C TYR A 485 -23.41 -19.03 27.52
N GLN A 486 -23.95 -20.17 27.96
CA GLN A 486 -24.05 -20.52 29.38
C GLN A 486 -22.78 -21.18 29.93
N SER A 487 -21.75 -21.41 29.10
CA SER A 487 -20.49 -21.99 29.55
C SER A 487 -19.83 -21.17 30.66
N ALA A 488 -19.16 -21.87 31.58
CA ALA A 488 -18.36 -21.27 32.64
C ALA A 488 -17.08 -20.61 32.09
N ASN A 489 -16.63 -21.01 30.90
CA ASN A 489 -15.44 -20.44 30.27
C ASN A 489 -15.78 -19.12 29.56
N GLU A 490 -15.23 -18.02 30.06
CA GLU A 490 -15.46 -16.68 29.51
C GLU A 490 -15.11 -16.56 28.02
N GLN A 491 -14.07 -17.26 27.54
CA GLN A 491 -13.65 -17.16 26.15
C GLN A 491 -14.69 -17.78 25.20
N ILE A 492 -15.15 -19.00 25.50
CA ILE A 492 -16.21 -19.68 24.73
C ILE A 492 -17.49 -18.85 24.76
N LYS A 493 -17.83 -18.32 25.94
CA LYS A 493 -19.01 -17.48 26.14
C LYS A 493 -19.00 -16.23 25.28
N VAL A 494 -17.87 -15.53 25.18
CA VAL A 494 -17.77 -14.32 24.34
C VAL A 494 -17.78 -14.67 22.85
N ILE A 495 -17.11 -15.74 22.40
CA ILE A 495 -17.16 -16.13 20.97
C ILE A 495 -18.60 -16.54 20.59
N ALA A 496 -19.30 -17.28 21.46
CA ALA A 496 -20.71 -17.61 21.26
C ALA A 496 -21.60 -16.37 21.18
N LEU A 497 -21.34 -15.37 22.04
CA LEU A 497 -22.02 -14.07 22.00
C LEU A 497 -21.81 -13.35 20.66
N VAL A 498 -20.62 -13.41 20.05
CA VAL A 498 -20.37 -12.85 18.71
C VAL A 498 -21.21 -13.57 17.66
N GLY A 499 -21.30 -14.90 17.72
CA GLY A 499 -22.16 -15.69 16.84
C GLY A 499 -23.63 -15.25 16.91
N LEU A 500 -24.17 -15.15 18.13
CA LEU A 500 -25.54 -14.68 18.36
C LEU A 500 -25.73 -13.24 17.87
N SER A 501 -24.75 -12.37 18.07
CA SER A 501 -24.76 -10.97 17.61
C SER A 501 -24.81 -10.86 16.09
N LYS A 502 -24.06 -11.71 15.39
CA LYS A 502 -24.03 -11.77 13.93
C LYS A 502 -25.34 -12.31 13.36
N ILE A 503 -25.93 -13.31 14.02
CA ILE A 503 -27.26 -13.84 13.67
C ILE A 503 -28.32 -12.75 13.83
N ALA A 504 -28.30 -12.03 14.95
CA ALA A 504 -29.24 -10.94 15.21
C ALA A 504 -29.14 -9.83 14.15
N SER A 505 -27.92 -9.53 13.68
CA SER A 505 -27.63 -8.50 12.66
C SER A 505 -27.94 -8.92 11.21
N SER A 506 -28.23 -10.20 10.95
CA SER A 506 -28.35 -10.79 9.59
C SER A 506 -29.44 -10.18 8.68
N LYS A 507 -30.33 -9.32 9.20
CA LYS A 507 -31.36 -8.61 8.42
C LYS A 507 -31.04 -7.14 8.11
N GLY A 508 -29.89 -6.61 8.57
CA GLY A 508 -29.39 -5.27 8.22
C GLY A 508 -30.06 -4.13 9.01
N THR A 509 -30.03 -2.91 8.47
CA THR A 509 -30.58 -1.68 9.08
C THR A 509 -32.10 -1.54 8.91
N ASP A 510 -32.76 -2.58 8.41
CA ASP A 510 -34.17 -2.52 8.06
C ASP A 510 -35.06 -2.73 9.29
N SER A 511 -35.53 -1.62 9.85
CA SER A 511 -36.41 -1.58 11.03
C SER A 511 -37.67 -2.43 10.88
N SER A 512 -38.13 -2.66 9.65
CA SER A 512 -39.38 -3.39 9.36
C SER A 512 -39.20 -4.91 9.20
N ALA A 513 -37.95 -5.40 9.20
CA ALA A 513 -37.62 -6.82 9.04
C ALA A 513 -37.21 -7.53 10.35
N ASN A 514 -37.24 -6.83 11.50
CA ASN A 514 -36.84 -7.36 12.80
C ASN A 514 -37.77 -8.48 13.29
N LEU A 515 -37.44 -9.71 12.90
CA LEU A 515 -38.05 -10.96 13.35
C LEU A 515 -37.44 -11.50 14.65
N VAL A 516 -36.42 -10.81 15.19
CA VAL A 516 -35.92 -11.06 16.54
C VAL A 516 -36.71 -10.12 17.46
N THR A 517 -37.32 -10.66 18.51
CA THR A 517 -38.10 -9.91 19.50
C THR A 517 -37.38 -8.60 19.88
N GLU A 518 -38.10 -7.48 19.81
CA GLU A 518 -37.65 -6.17 20.27
C GLU A 518 -36.94 -6.30 21.63
N GLY A 519 -35.70 -5.78 21.73
CA GLY A 519 -34.88 -5.81 22.94
C GLY A 519 -33.76 -6.87 22.96
N SER A 520 -33.78 -7.87 22.08
CA SER A 520 -32.72 -8.89 21.99
C SER A 520 -31.34 -8.31 21.65
N CYS A 521 -31.23 -7.46 20.62
CA CYS A 521 -29.97 -6.82 20.23
C CYS A 521 -29.37 -5.95 21.35
N GLN A 522 -30.20 -5.21 22.08
CA GLN A 522 -29.79 -4.40 23.23
C GLN A 522 -29.24 -5.27 24.36
N THR A 523 -29.90 -6.40 24.68
CA THR A 523 -29.39 -7.31 25.72
C THR A 523 -28.02 -7.90 25.38
N LEU A 524 -27.81 -8.27 24.11
CA LEU A 524 -26.51 -8.75 23.63
C LEU A 524 -25.46 -7.63 23.68
N ALA A 525 -25.83 -6.40 23.28
CA ALA A 525 -24.93 -5.25 23.32
C ALA A 525 -24.49 -4.89 24.74
N ARG A 526 -25.41 -4.93 25.73
CA ARG A 526 -25.06 -4.76 27.15
C ARG A 526 -24.10 -5.82 27.65
N ALA A 527 -24.28 -7.08 27.23
CA ALA A 527 -23.36 -8.15 27.56
C ALA A 527 -21.95 -7.89 26.98
N CYS A 528 -21.85 -7.48 25.71
CA CYS A 528 -20.57 -7.10 25.10
C CYS A 528 -19.92 -5.92 25.84
N CYS A 529 -20.68 -4.88 26.19
CA CYS A 529 -20.18 -3.73 26.94
C CYS A 529 -19.66 -4.13 28.33
N LYS A 530 -20.33 -5.08 28.99
CA LYS A 530 -19.89 -5.63 30.28
C LYS A 530 -18.56 -6.37 30.14
N PHE A 531 -18.38 -7.20 29.12
CA PHE A 531 -17.11 -7.90 28.89
C PHE A 531 -15.97 -6.93 28.53
N LEU A 532 -16.27 -5.87 27.76
CA LEU A 532 -15.30 -4.81 27.45
C LEU A 532 -14.78 -4.07 28.67
N THR A 533 -15.62 -3.89 29.70
CA THR A 533 -15.31 -3.10 30.90
C THR A 533 -14.80 -3.94 32.06
N THR A 534 -15.28 -5.18 32.19
CA THR A 534 -15.00 -6.04 33.35
C THR A 534 -13.76 -6.92 33.13
N SER A 535 -13.48 -7.33 31.90
CA SER A 535 -12.36 -8.25 31.62
C SER A 535 -11.06 -7.51 31.37
N GLY A 536 -9.99 -7.91 32.10
CA GLY A 536 -8.63 -7.44 31.83
C GLY A 536 -7.98 -8.10 30.61
N LYS A 537 -8.49 -9.26 30.16
CA LYS A 537 -7.88 -10.04 29.07
C LYS A 537 -8.13 -9.38 27.72
N PHE A 538 -7.08 -9.25 26.91
CA PHE A 538 -7.15 -8.64 25.57
C PHE A 538 -8.10 -9.41 24.64
N GLU A 539 -7.97 -10.73 24.55
CA GLU A 539 -8.79 -11.60 23.68
C GLU A 539 -10.30 -11.46 23.93
N ILE A 540 -10.71 -11.42 25.20
CA ILE A 540 -12.13 -11.28 25.56
C ILE A 540 -12.68 -9.93 25.09
N ARG A 541 -11.89 -8.86 25.27
CA ARG A 541 -12.26 -7.52 24.83
C ARG A 541 -12.30 -7.40 23.31
N ARG A 542 -11.35 -8.04 22.61
CA ARG A 542 -11.34 -8.16 21.14
C ARG A 542 -12.64 -8.77 20.63
N TRP A 543 -13.00 -9.97 21.08
CA TRP A 543 -14.21 -10.64 20.62
C TRP A 543 -15.48 -9.84 20.97
N SER A 544 -15.49 -9.18 22.13
CA SER A 544 -16.61 -8.30 22.51
C SER A 544 -16.76 -7.11 21.55
N ALA A 545 -15.65 -6.52 21.09
CA ALA A 545 -15.67 -5.48 20.06
C ALA A 545 -16.17 -6.01 18.70
N ASP A 546 -15.77 -7.22 18.30
CA ASP A 546 -16.28 -7.86 17.08
C ASP A 546 -17.80 -8.05 17.13
N GLY A 547 -18.35 -8.49 18.27
CA GLY A 547 -19.80 -8.60 18.47
C GLY A 547 -20.53 -7.26 18.34
N LEU A 548 -19.99 -6.20 18.95
CA LEU A 548 -20.58 -4.85 18.84
C LEU A 548 -20.51 -4.28 17.42
N ALA A 549 -19.50 -4.62 16.62
CA ALA A 549 -19.43 -4.16 15.23
C ALA A 549 -20.67 -4.59 14.42
N TYR A 550 -21.23 -5.77 14.71
CA TYR A 550 -22.48 -6.25 14.08
C TYR A 550 -23.74 -5.64 14.72
N LEU A 551 -23.76 -5.46 16.03
CA LEU A 551 -24.93 -4.94 16.75
C LEU A 551 -25.14 -3.44 16.57
N THR A 552 -24.07 -2.67 16.33
CA THR A 552 -24.11 -1.21 16.15
C THR A 552 -24.75 -0.76 14.84
N LEU A 553 -25.22 -1.69 13.99
CA LEU A 553 -26.13 -1.36 12.90
C LEU A 553 -27.52 -0.96 13.40
N ASP A 554 -27.93 -1.46 14.56
CA ASP A 554 -29.20 -1.11 15.21
C ASP A 554 -29.10 0.27 15.87
N ALA A 555 -30.08 1.14 15.60
CA ALA A 555 -30.05 2.52 16.05
C ALA A 555 -30.21 2.68 17.57
N ASP A 556 -30.94 1.78 18.25
CA ASP A 556 -31.06 1.82 19.71
C ASP A 556 -29.74 1.45 20.38
N VAL A 557 -29.03 0.45 19.83
CA VAL A 557 -27.71 0.05 20.31
C VAL A 557 -26.70 1.18 20.18
N LYS A 558 -26.77 1.99 19.10
CA LYS A 558 -25.89 3.16 18.92
C LYS A 558 -26.06 4.16 20.07
N GLU A 559 -27.30 4.49 20.44
CA GLU A 559 -27.57 5.43 21.54
C GLU A 559 -27.07 4.89 22.88
N GLU A 560 -27.40 3.64 23.21
CA GLU A 560 -27.00 3.02 24.49
C GLU A 560 -25.47 2.90 24.62
N LEU A 561 -24.76 2.60 23.52
CA LEU A 561 -23.31 2.52 23.51
C LEU A 561 -22.66 3.88 23.73
N VAL A 562 -23.20 4.94 23.12
CA VAL A 562 -22.65 6.30 23.25
C VAL A 562 -22.85 6.86 24.66
N ASP A 563 -23.94 6.49 25.33
CA ASP A 563 -24.17 6.85 26.73
C ASP A 563 -23.27 6.08 27.72
N ASN A 564 -22.71 4.93 27.30
CA ASN A 564 -21.80 4.13 28.12
C ASN A 564 -20.33 4.57 27.96
N LEU A 565 -19.96 5.66 28.64
CA LEU A 565 -18.61 6.22 28.60
C LEU A 565 -17.48 5.22 28.96
N PRO A 566 -17.61 4.34 29.98
CA PRO A 566 -16.61 3.30 30.26
C PRO A 566 -16.37 2.35 29.09
N ALA A 567 -17.42 1.91 28.39
CA ALA A 567 -17.30 1.04 27.24
C ALA A 567 -16.59 1.74 26.07
N LEU A 568 -16.94 3.00 25.77
CA LEU A 568 -16.26 3.81 24.76
C LEU A 568 -14.75 3.97 25.05
N LYS A 569 -14.39 4.30 26.30
CA LYS A 569 -12.98 4.42 26.69
C LYS A 569 -12.22 3.09 26.58
N SER A 570 -12.89 1.96 26.86
CA SER A 570 -12.28 0.63 26.65
C SER A 570 -12.00 0.37 25.16
N LEU A 571 -12.93 0.72 24.27
CA LEU A 571 -12.73 0.63 22.81
C LEU A 571 -11.56 1.52 22.34
N PHE A 572 -11.43 2.73 22.87
CA PHE A 572 -10.30 3.62 22.56
C PHE A 572 -8.96 3.04 23.00
N ASN A 573 -8.91 2.39 24.17
CA ASN A 573 -7.69 1.72 24.64
C ASN A 573 -7.32 0.51 23.76
N LEU A 574 -8.30 -0.22 23.24
CA LEU A 574 -8.04 -1.33 22.31
C LEU A 574 -7.45 -0.87 20.97
N CYS A 575 -7.66 0.38 20.57
CA CYS A 575 -7.07 0.93 19.35
C CYS A 575 -5.53 1.06 19.39
N GLN A 576 -4.90 0.80 20.55
CA GLN A 576 -3.44 0.77 20.69
C GLN A 576 -2.81 -0.53 20.20
N CYS A 577 -3.60 -1.54 19.80
CA CYS A 577 -3.07 -2.78 19.26
C CYS A 577 -2.61 -2.62 17.79
N ASP A 578 -1.66 -3.47 17.37
CA ASP A 578 -1.21 -3.57 15.98
C ASP A 578 -2.06 -4.56 15.15
N ASP A 579 -3.18 -5.06 15.71
CA ASP A 579 -4.01 -6.05 15.02
C ASP A 579 -5.04 -5.37 14.11
N ALA A 580 -4.78 -5.47 12.80
CA ALA A 580 -5.63 -4.90 11.75
C ALA A 580 -7.11 -5.36 11.83
N HIS A 581 -7.39 -6.56 12.32
CA HIS A 581 -8.77 -7.07 12.47
C HIS A 581 -9.52 -6.32 13.55
N VAL A 582 -8.90 -6.25 14.73
CA VAL A 582 -9.49 -5.59 15.90
C VAL A 582 -9.73 -4.13 15.58
N LEU A 583 -8.76 -3.50 14.91
CA LEU A 583 -8.89 -2.13 14.44
C LEU A 583 -10.01 -1.98 13.39
N TYR A 584 -10.18 -2.94 12.47
CA TYR A 584 -11.28 -2.90 11.50
C TYR A 584 -12.65 -3.00 12.18
N SER A 585 -12.83 -3.89 13.15
CA SER A 585 -14.07 -4.01 13.92
C SER A 585 -14.38 -2.75 14.72
N ILE A 586 -13.38 -2.20 15.40
CA ILE A 586 -13.56 -0.97 16.20
C ILE A 586 -13.83 0.25 15.30
N THR A 587 -13.11 0.39 14.18
CA THR A 587 -13.38 1.48 13.22
C THR A 587 -14.74 1.33 12.56
N THR A 588 -15.21 0.10 12.33
CA THR A 588 -16.59 -0.16 11.87
C THR A 588 -17.62 0.31 12.90
N ILE A 589 -17.39 0.08 14.20
CA ILE A 589 -18.23 0.65 15.27
C ILE A 589 -18.26 2.17 15.16
N PHE A 590 -17.12 2.84 15.00
CA PHE A 590 -17.08 4.31 14.89
C PHE A 590 -17.81 4.83 13.64
N VAL A 591 -17.71 4.12 12.52
CA VAL A 591 -18.44 4.44 11.28
C VAL A 591 -19.94 4.29 11.47
N ASN A 592 -20.36 3.23 12.15
CA ASN A 592 -21.77 2.98 12.49
C ASN A 592 -22.32 4.03 13.47
N LEU A 593 -21.57 4.40 14.51
CA LEU A 593 -21.97 5.42 15.48
C LEU A 593 -22.12 6.81 14.84
N THR A 594 -21.27 7.13 13.87
CA THR A 594 -21.26 8.42 13.16
C THR A 594 -22.13 8.45 11.90
N ASN A 595 -22.77 7.33 11.54
CA ASN A 595 -23.52 7.13 10.29
C ASN A 595 -22.74 7.57 9.04
N THR A 596 -21.45 7.22 8.96
CA THR A 596 -20.57 7.60 7.83
C THR A 596 -20.39 6.50 6.77
N TYR A 597 -21.24 5.48 6.80
CA TYR A 597 -21.30 4.43 5.78
C TYR A 597 -22.02 4.90 4.52
N ASP A 598 -21.70 4.33 3.36
CA ASP A 598 -22.30 4.72 2.09
C ASP A 598 -23.74 4.17 2.01
N THR A 599 -24.75 5.04 2.16
CA THR A 599 -26.15 4.68 1.91
C THR A 599 -26.41 4.69 0.41
N ARG A 600 -26.89 3.56 -0.13
CA ARG A 600 -27.51 3.55 -1.47
C ARG A 600 -28.82 4.30 -1.34
N LYS A 601 -28.81 5.61 -1.58
CA LYS A 601 -30.04 6.39 -1.73
C LYS A 601 -30.84 5.71 -2.85
N ALA A 602 -31.90 4.99 -2.48
CA ALA A 602 -32.84 4.49 -3.47
C ALA A 602 -33.41 5.72 -4.18
N ASP A 603 -33.38 5.73 -5.52
CA ASP A 603 -34.10 6.74 -6.27
C ASP A 603 -35.54 6.77 -5.78
N LYS A 604 -36.05 7.94 -5.42
CA LYS A 604 -37.38 8.10 -4.81
C LYS A 604 -38.46 7.41 -5.67
N GLU A 605 -38.31 7.47 -6.99
CA GLU A 605 -39.16 6.80 -7.98
C GLU A 605 -39.15 5.27 -7.84
N MET A 606 -37.98 4.65 -7.58
CA MET A 606 -37.87 3.19 -7.38
C MET A 606 -38.46 2.75 -6.03
N ALA A 607 -38.36 3.57 -4.99
CA ALA A 607 -38.98 3.28 -3.69
C ALA A 607 -40.52 3.38 -3.76
N GLU A 608 -41.05 4.36 -4.48
CA GLU A 608 -42.49 4.53 -4.76
C GLU A 608 -43.03 3.38 -5.61
N LEU A 609 -42.29 2.94 -6.64
CA LEU A 609 -42.63 1.77 -7.45
C LEU A 609 -42.61 0.48 -6.62
N ALA A 610 -41.65 0.31 -5.70
CA ALA A 610 -41.59 -0.84 -4.80
C ALA A 610 -42.79 -0.86 -3.83
N THR A 611 -43.17 0.30 -3.28
CA THR A 611 -44.38 0.40 -2.44
C THR A 611 -45.65 0.10 -3.24
N TYR A 612 -45.75 0.58 -4.48
CA TYR A 612 -46.86 0.25 -5.38
C TYR A 612 -46.91 -1.24 -5.73
N ALA A 613 -45.75 -1.87 -5.96
CA ALA A 613 -45.61 -3.30 -6.23
C ALA A 613 -45.78 -4.21 -4.99
N LYS A 614 -46.09 -3.64 -3.81
CA LYS A 614 -46.12 -4.33 -2.51
C LYS A 614 -44.80 -5.06 -2.18
N GLN A 615 -43.68 -4.61 -2.74
CA GLN A 615 -42.36 -5.07 -2.36
C GLN A 615 -41.94 -4.36 -1.08
N HIS A 616 -41.15 -5.07 -0.27
CA HIS A 616 -40.66 -4.57 1.01
C HIS A 616 -39.75 -3.36 0.81
N VAL A 617 -40.11 -2.21 1.41
CA VAL A 617 -39.32 -0.98 1.36
C VAL A 617 -38.62 -0.79 2.71
N PRO A 618 -37.28 -0.82 2.76
CA PRO A 618 -36.54 -0.59 3.99
C PRO A 618 -36.87 0.79 4.57
N LYS A 619 -37.26 0.83 5.85
CA LYS A 619 -37.50 2.09 6.57
C LYS A 619 -36.30 2.43 7.44
N GLU A 620 -35.78 3.64 7.28
CA GLU A 620 -34.77 4.19 8.19
C GLU A 620 -35.39 4.41 9.58
N HIS A 621 -34.58 4.17 10.62
CA HIS A 621 -35.00 4.32 12.01
C HIS A 621 -34.94 5.79 12.42
N SER A 622 -35.90 6.27 13.22
CA SER A 622 -35.96 7.69 13.65
C SER A 622 -34.69 8.17 14.37
N LYS A 623 -34.04 7.29 15.14
CA LYS A 623 -32.76 7.56 15.81
C LYS A 623 -31.53 7.62 14.89
N ASP A 624 -31.70 7.45 13.59
CA ASP A 624 -30.68 7.70 12.59
C ASP A 624 -30.89 9.01 11.82
N ASP A 625 -31.88 9.82 12.22
CA ASP A 625 -32.09 11.17 11.72
C ASP A 625 -30.94 12.11 12.11
N ALA A 626 -30.76 13.19 11.33
CA ALA A 626 -29.61 14.08 11.42
C ALA A 626 -29.38 14.69 12.82
N GLU A 627 -30.45 14.97 13.58
CA GLU A 627 -30.35 15.53 14.93
C GLU A 627 -29.74 14.52 15.93
N PHE A 628 -30.23 13.27 15.91
CA PHE A 628 -29.69 12.20 16.77
C PHE A 628 -28.25 11.87 16.40
N VAL A 629 -27.95 11.82 15.09
CA VAL A 629 -26.58 11.57 14.61
C VAL A 629 -25.63 12.67 15.10
N GLU A 630 -26.04 13.94 15.07
CA GLU A 630 -25.19 15.03 15.54
C GLU A 630 -24.97 14.99 17.05
N GLU A 631 -26.00 14.65 17.83
CA GLU A 631 -25.89 14.47 19.27
C GLU A 631 -24.97 13.29 19.62
N ARG A 632 -25.05 12.17 18.88
CA ARG A 632 -24.09 11.07 19.00
C ARG A 632 -22.67 11.52 18.68
N ARG A 633 -22.45 12.25 17.57
CA ARG A 633 -21.13 12.79 17.21
C ARG A 633 -20.56 13.66 18.32
N ARG A 634 -21.38 14.54 18.93
CA ARG A 634 -20.99 15.38 20.07
C ARG A 634 -20.47 14.55 21.24
N LYS A 635 -21.25 13.57 21.70
CA LYS A 635 -20.88 12.70 22.84
C LYS A 635 -19.61 11.89 22.56
N VAL A 636 -19.45 11.36 21.34
CA VAL A 636 -18.25 10.59 20.95
C VAL A 636 -17.00 11.49 20.86
N VAL A 637 -17.14 12.74 20.41
CA VAL A 637 -16.06 13.73 20.44
C VAL A 637 -15.66 14.08 21.88
N GLU A 638 -16.64 14.34 22.75
CA GLU A 638 -16.41 14.62 24.18
C GLU A 638 -15.75 13.44 24.91
N ALA A 639 -16.04 12.20 24.50
CA ALA A 639 -15.38 11.01 25.02
C ALA A 639 -13.89 10.92 24.63
N GLY A 640 -13.43 11.66 23.62
CA GLY A 640 -12.03 11.75 23.22
C GLY A 640 -11.64 10.92 21.99
N ILE A 641 -12.53 10.79 20.99
CA ILE A 641 -12.23 10.01 19.76
C ILE A 641 -11.13 10.62 18.88
N ILE A 642 -10.95 11.94 18.87
CA ILE A 642 -10.07 12.64 17.91
C ILE A 642 -8.60 12.18 18.01
N PRO A 643 -7.95 12.17 19.19
CA PRO A 643 -6.58 11.65 19.32
C PRO A 643 -6.44 10.18 18.88
N VAL A 644 -7.48 9.37 19.12
CA VAL A 644 -7.51 7.95 18.72
C VAL A 644 -7.51 7.84 17.19
N LEU A 645 -8.32 8.62 16.48
CA LEU A 645 -8.33 8.64 15.01
C LEU A 645 -6.98 9.10 14.42
N VAL A 646 -6.33 10.07 15.05
CA VAL A 646 -4.99 10.54 14.66
C VAL A 646 -3.95 9.43 14.79
N GLN A 647 -4.05 8.61 15.85
CA GLN A 647 -3.21 7.43 16.02
C GLN A 647 -3.50 6.36 14.96
N LEU A 648 -4.77 6.06 14.70
CA LEU A 648 -5.18 5.04 13.72
C LEU A 648 -4.75 5.38 12.28
N CYS A 649 -4.61 6.66 11.92
CA CYS A 649 -4.07 7.08 10.62
C CYS A 649 -2.65 6.55 10.34
N LYS A 650 -1.86 6.26 11.37
CA LYS A 650 -0.48 5.77 11.23
C LYS A 650 -0.42 4.27 10.92
N HIS A 651 -1.55 3.56 11.02
CA HIS A 651 -1.61 2.13 10.82
C HIS A 651 -1.47 1.76 9.32
N LYS A 652 -0.94 0.57 9.03
CA LYS A 652 -0.60 0.14 7.66
C LYS A 652 -1.81 -0.34 6.83
N SER A 653 -2.91 -0.75 7.48
CA SER A 653 -4.08 -1.33 6.80
C SER A 653 -4.91 -0.29 6.05
N ASP A 654 -5.03 -0.45 4.74
CA ASP A 654 -5.78 0.44 3.84
C ASP A 654 -7.26 0.53 4.19
N ASN A 655 -7.88 -0.59 4.53
CA ASN A 655 -9.30 -0.63 4.92
C ASN A 655 -9.54 0.15 6.21
N CYS A 656 -8.66 0.00 7.21
CA CYS A 656 -8.73 0.76 8.45
C CYS A 656 -8.53 2.26 8.18
N ARG A 657 -7.52 2.62 7.36
CA ARG A 657 -7.28 4.01 6.94
C ARG A 657 -8.51 4.61 6.24
N GLU A 658 -9.20 3.84 5.40
CA GLU A 658 -10.45 4.28 4.77
C GLU A 658 -11.57 4.52 5.80
N GLN A 659 -11.81 3.60 6.74
CA GLN A 659 -12.84 3.79 7.77
C GLN A 659 -12.53 5.03 8.64
N VAL A 660 -11.27 5.24 9.00
CA VAL A 660 -10.83 6.43 9.72
C VAL A 660 -11.08 7.71 8.92
N ALA A 661 -10.80 7.72 7.61
CA ALA A 661 -11.10 8.85 6.73
C ALA A 661 -12.62 9.15 6.67
N ARG A 662 -13.47 8.13 6.67
CA ARG A 662 -14.93 8.28 6.72
C ARG A 662 -15.40 8.95 8.00
N VAL A 663 -14.89 8.48 9.16
CA VAL A 663 -15.22 9.07 10.46
C VAL A 663 -14.74 10.53 10.52
N PHE A 664 -13.52 10.84 10.08
CA PHE A 664 -13.04 12.22 10.00
C PHE A 664 -13.93 13.11 9.15
N LEU A 665 -14.38 12.63 7.98
CA LEU A 665 -15.29 13.39 7.12
C LEU A 665 -16.62 13.68 7.84
N GLY A 666 -17.19 12.68 8.53
CA GLY A 666 -18.42 12.83 9.32
C GLY A 666 -18.29 13.82 10.46
N LEU A 667 -17.12 13.86 11.13
CA LEU A 667 -16.85 14.87 12.17
C LEU A 667 -16.60 16.26 11.57
N CYS A 668 -15.97 16.36 10.40
CA CYS A 668 -15.71 17.64 9.74
C CYS A 668 -16.97 18.30 9.15
N GLU A 669 -18.11 17.62 9.10
CA GLU A 669 -19.37 18.22 8.67
C GLU A 669 -19.76 19.40 9.57
N ASN A 670 -19.63 19.22 10.89
CA ASN A 670 -19.85 20.28 11.85
C ASN A 670 -18.60 21.15 12.02
N GLU A 671 -18.79 22.47 11.90
CA GLU A 671 -17.71 23.46 12.01
C GLU A 671 -17.03 23.47 13.39
N LYS A 672 -17.78 23.15 14.46
CA LYS A 672 -17.27 23.18 15.84
C LYS A 672 -16.13 22.19 16.08
N TYR A 673 -16.11 21.07 15.38
CA TYR A 673 -15.10 20.02 15.59
C TYR A 673 -13.83 20.23 14.79
N ARG A 674 -13.85 21.11 13.76
CA ARG A 674 -12.71 21.32 12.86
C ARG A 674 -11.48 21.90 13.60
N GLY A 675 -11.69 22.85 14.51
CA GLY A 675 -10.62 23.42 15.35
C GLY A 675 -9.92 22.38 16.23
N PRO A 676 -10.66 21.62 17.06
CA PRO A 676 -10.11 20.51 17.85
C PRO A 676 -9.38 19.45 17.01
N ILE A 677 -9.88 19.11 15.83
CA ILE A 677 -9.24 18.16 14.90
C ILE A 677 -7.87 18.67 14.45
N VAL A 678 -7.76 19.95 14.09
CA VAL A 678 -6.49 20.58 13.71
C VAL A 678 -5.51 20.59 14.88
N ALA A 679 -5.98 20.99 16.07
CA ALA A 679 -5.15 21.06 17.28
C ALA A 679 -4.57 19.68 17.69
N ALA A 680 -5.31 18.60 17.47
CA ALA A 680 -4.85 17.23 17.72
C ALA A 680 -3.90 16.68 16.63
N GLY A 681 -3.61 17.44 15.57
CA GLY A 681 -2.76 17.01 14.46
C GLY A 681 -3.49 16.22 13.37
N GLY A 682 -4.81 16.26 13.33
CA GLY A 682 -5.63 15.55 12.33
C GLY A 682 -5.33 15.94 10.88
N ALA A 683 -5.09 17.23 10.61
CA ALA A 683 -4.75 17.71 9.26
C ALA A 683 -3.45 17.07 8.73
N LYS A 684 -2.41 16.98 9.59
CA LYS A 684 -1.13 16.32 9.25
C LYS A 684 -1.30 14.81 9.02
N SER A 685 -2.16 14.16 9.81
CA SER A 685 -2.42 12.73 9.70
C SER A 685 -3.31 12.36 8.50
N LEU A 686 -4.22 13.24 8.07
CA LEU A 686 -5.09 13.00 6.92
C LEU A 686 -4.37 13.16 5.56
N LEU A 687 -3.28 13.92 5.50
CA LEU A 687 -2.58 14.21 4.26
C LEU A 687 -1.98 12.94 3.59
N PRO A 688 -1.30 12.03 4.31
CA PRO A 688 -0.92 10.74 3.77
C PRO A 688 -2.10 9.91 3.27
N LEU A 689 -3.26 9.95 3.95
CA LEU A 689 -4.47 9.20 3.57
C LEU A 689 -5.12 9.75 2.28
N ALA A 690 -4.94 11.03 1.98
CA ALA A 690 -5.40 11.63 0.73
C ALA A 690 -4.51 11.24 -0.46
N LEU A 691 -3.21 10.99 -0.22
CA LEU A 691 -2.25 10.61 -1.26
C LEU A 691 -2.19 9.09 -1.49
N ASP A 692 -2.33 8.30 -0.43
CA ASP A 692 -2.10 6.86 -0.41
C ASP A 692 -3.24 6.09 0.29
N GLY A 693 -3.54 4.87 -0.19
CA GLY A 693 -4.66 4.03 0.27
C GLY A 693 -5.72 3.73 -0.79
N THR A 694 -6.92 3.33 -0.38
CA THR A 694 -8.02 2.98 -1.29
C THR A 694 -8.56 4.21 -2.02
N PRO A 695 -9.14 4.06 -3.23
CA PRO A 695 -9.76 5.18 -3.95
C PRO A 695 -10.86 5.89 -3.13
N GLY A 696 -11.66 5.12 -2.39
CA GLY A 696 -12.68 5.64 -1.47
C GLY A 696 -12.07 6.44 -0.33
N GLY A 697 -11.06 5.88 0.35
CA GLY A 697 -10.34 6.53 1.45
C GLY A 697 -9.69 7.84 1.04
N LYS A 698 -9.00 7.87 -0.10
CA LYS A 698 -8.39 9.09 -0.65
C LYS A 698 -9.41 10.21 -0.87
N THR A 699 -10.55 9.86 -1.45
CA THR A 699 -11.62 10.82 -1.74
C THR A 699 -12.20 11.40 -0.45
N LYS A 700 -12.51 10.55 0.53
CA LYS A 700 -13.08 10.98 1.82
C LYS A 700 -12.07 11.80 2.63
N ALA A 701 -10.79 11.40 2.64
CA ALA A 701 -9.72 12.14 3.30
C ALA A 701 -9.49 13.53 2.66
N ALA A 702 -9.49 13.61 1.32
CA ALA A 702 -9.39 14.87 0.60
C ALA A 702 -10.59 15.80 0.90
N GLN A 703 -11.81 15.26 0.95
CA GLN A 703 -13.00 16.01 1.33
C GLN A 703 -12.93 16.53 2.78
N ALA A 704 -12.45 15.72 3.72
CA ALA A 704 -12.25 16.15 5.11
C ALA A 704 -11.24 17.29 5.23
N LEU A 705 -10.10 17.17 4.52
CA LEU A 705 -9.09 18.24 4.43
C LEU A 705 -9.65 19.53 3.82
N ALA A 706 -10.44 19.42 2.75
CA ALA A 706 -11.10 20.57 2.14
C ALA A 706 -12.05 21.26 3.13
N LYS A 707 -12.86 20.51 3.89
CA LYS A 707 -13.77 21.08 4.91
C LYS A 707 -13.01 21.79 6.03
N ILE A 708 -11.87 21.26 6.47
CA ILE A 708 -10.99 21.92 7.45
C ILE A 708 -10.47 23.25 6.89
N ALA A 709 -9.98 23.25 5.65
CA ALA A 709 -9.40 24.42 4.99
C ALA A 709 -10.41 25.56 4.74
N ILE A 710 -11.71 25.25 4.60
CA ILE A 710 -12.76 26.28 4.44
C ILE A 710 -12.85 27.20 5.67
N THR A 711 -12.68 26.66 6.88
CA THR A 711 -12.91 27.39 8.14
C THR A 711 -11.64 27.75 8.91
N SER A 712 -10.51 27.10 8.61
CA SER A 712 -9.26 27.30 9.34
C SER A 712 -8.21 27.97 8.46
N ASN A 713 -7.47 28.93 9.01
CA ASN A 713 -6.37 29.57 8.29
C ASN A 713 -5.35 28.48 7.85
N PRO A 714 -5.03 28.36 6.55
CA PRO A 714 -4.10 27.36 6.03
C PRO A 714 -2.73 27.37 6.71
N GLU A 715 -2.25 28.53 7.18
CA GLU A 715 -0.96 28.64 7.88
C GLU A 715 -0.97 27.96 9.26
N ILE A 716 -2.14 27.94 9.91
CA ILE A 716 -2.34 27.28 11.21
C ILE A 716 -2.68 25.80 11.01
N ALA A 717 -3.45 25.47 9.97
CA ALA A 717 -3.88 24.11 9.69
C ALA A 717 -2.75 23.21 9.14
N TYR A 718 -1.76 23.79 8.43
CA TYR A 718 -0.68 23.04 7.76
C TYR A 718 0.73 23.60 8.07
N PRO A 719 1.20 23.56 9.34
CA PRO A 719 2.50 24.11 9.69
C PRO A 719 3.66 23.26 9.14
N GLY A 720 4.60 23.90 8.42
CA GLY A 720 5.87 23.30 8.00
C GLY A 720 5.84 22.45 6.72
N GLN A 721 4.66 22.09 6.20
CA GLN A 721 4.51 21.46 4.89
C GLN A 721 4.02 22.52 3.92
N ARG A 722 4.96 23.14 3.19
CA ARG A 722 4.66 24.18 2.20
C ARG A 722 3.63 23.62 1.21
N VAL A 723 2.47 24.27 1.15
CA VAL A 723 1.60 24.30 -0.02
C VAL A 723 2.44 24.88 -1.16
N ARG A 724 3.07 24.01 -1.94
CA ARG A 724 3.65 24.31 -3.24
C ARG A 724 3.40 23.14 -4.16
#